data_AF-A0A3S2XHK2-F1
#
_entry.id   AF-A0A3S2XHK2-F1
#
_cell.length_a   1.000
_cell.length_b   1.000
_cell.length_c   1.000
_cell.angle_alpha   90.00
_cell.angle_beta   90.00
_cell.angle_gamma   90.00
#
_symmetry.space_group_name_H-M   'P 1'
#
loop_
_entity.id
_entity.type
_entity.pdbx_description
1 polymer ?
#
loop_
_entity_poly.entity_id
_entity_poly.type
_entity_poly.pdbx_seq_one_letter_code
_entity_poly.pdbx_strand_id
1 'polypeptide(L)'
;MAQVVLPNSTYLDYTSNGTTTATTVADAYDFVSGPVPATQTINVALMLPRANDPTALLESDWATRQKTLQALNQAGTLWSTYGADPTAFADAVAALRAMNIPVLGLSGTDGYVSSAESRTIWLQVTPAKFGELFGTPALTGTADVPGGSGQTEQIYYWNGALSVPEEIGATGIWFDLGPIWGQYPAFSDMSGGAQITPRVGHQSIGNALSPLSNSGDYRESNNFAADIADWFYNFPLGDRTVPTATIGLVEPGIGNALSAGDPNSFQELLDEFRQTAGLSTPGSYYVSNQGGQSYTRGNSLERSLDVGVVASASPQSTIGLYAGSGFDDHAQSNSFTAFQAAFWDLVNNPSVVSSSFSLFQQSKRGSPFANAVDELFVDAALRNISVAFAGNDWGSSWNFANGLANVATNSSSPYALIVGGTSLTTLGAAPGDPTVFQDPTRAASLYDRAIAGDAATLWRLIGGGLSILPSSVSAQHAGQVALLESVWNILQVSEDQGRYSILPALGSDIAAGDGGVDTNRPVPTYQTDFGLTPTSVNPGGGTGRGTPDVSANSGGNMFFITPRGDMSGLSWDEGTSAAAPLWASLLAQFNTIFADQGLPNLGFSNDLLYQAAAVAPAAFNDITYGNNTSSYLYDGPVTAGDDTITLTGYGYEAGPGYDLTTGLGTPNGLLLARALTAIAHAQMSSTAPAVLDPTFTASSAAQHLLVQPTVRSDRNFALSVAGAPTSYRAAATGSFAWDSAFAQRAMQADFDPALVRLFDGASQSTPHDLGVADGASLGVAFGGGSAATPQAAMTNPFGFVDYKDPAGDGGVRLARAVAVARTAGNADGQRAVVRLRQNTEEAVTASFYRVDDLDGTIDGLAPGQAGYDAAVTGRLYATGSGTTAISGPGDGYYKQLQLTGIDGGDLVAMRLTSGGHDFYGFSAANETVGGSGVTHLWNYGLDTWGWESTFGGGDRDYNDLVVQLDFTSASGSGWLVQDTATGGDGDDVMYGNDEANSMVGGLGDDTIPGAGGNDTLYGGLGDDLVLGQDGDDFVGTGAGNDFGSGGWGNDTVEGGAGNDLLFGDDDDDRVDGGWGDDLVYGGTGDDDLTGDAGTDQLYGQDGDDRQFGGDGGDNVSGGAGDDLLDGGAGQDLLFGNAGDDRLTGGAGWDIFGFGPGDGVDVVTDFTAGGPEADVIAFNNGAFADLAGVLAASRQEGADLVIAYGAGDVLTLQNVQAGTLSAANFTFA
;
A
#
# COMPACT_ATOMS: atom_id res chain seq x y z
N MET A 1 30.92 19.68 43.06
CA MET A 1 29.72 20.17 42.37
C MET A 1 28.51 19.86 43.23
N ALA A 2 27.53 20.77 43.29
CA ALA A 2 26.28 20.48 43.98
C ALA A 2 25.53 19.41 43.16
N GLN A 3 25.01 18.38 43.82
CA GLN A 3 24.31 17.28 43.16
C GLN A 3 22.80 17.52 43.23
N VAL A 4 22.12 17.38 42.10
CA VAL A 4 20.65 17.48 41.99
C VAL A 4 20.10 16.08 41.78
N VAL A 5 19.20 15.64 42.67
CA VAL A 5 18.52 14.34 42.54
C VAL A 5 17.50 14.43 41.41
N LEU A 6 17.56 13.48 40.48
CA LEU A 6 16.58 13.35 39.40
C LEU A 6 15.41 12.48 39.90
N PRO A 7 14.16 12.95 39.85
CA PRO A 7 13.00 12.16 40.27
C PRO A 7 12.76 10.96 39.34
N ASN A 8 12.16 9.89 39.85
CA ASN A 8 11.80 8.67 39.10
C ASN A 8 12.96 8.10 38.27
N SER A 9 14.16 8.07 38.86
CA SER A 9 15.39 7.66 38.18
C SER A 9 15.99 6.37 38.75
N THR A 10 15.20 5.52 39.39
CA THR A 10 15.68 4.18 39.77
C THR A 10 15.79 3.28 38.55
N TYR A 11 16.54 2.18 38.64
CA TYR A 11 16.62 1.22 37.54
C TYR A 11 15.24 0.62 37.18
N LEU A 12 14.37 0.38 38.18
CA LEU A 12 13.01 -0.10 37.91
C LEU A 12 12.12 0.95 37.24
N ASP A 13 12.36 2.25 37.49
CA ASP A 13 11.70 3.33 36.74
C ASP A 13 12.21 3.37 35.27
N TYR A 14 13.40 2.86 34.97
CA TYR A 14 13.94 2.73 33.61
C TYR A 14 13.30 1.54 32.88
N THR A 15 13.23 0.36 33.52
CA THR A 15 13.02 -0.91 32.82
C THR A 15 11.67 -1.60 33.03
N SER A 16 10.93 -1.32 34.11
CA SER A 16 9.89 -2.24 34.59
C SER A 16 8.60 -1.56 35.06
N ASN A 17 8.28 -0.38 34.54
CA ASN A 17 7.07 0.33 34.93
C ASN A 17 5.81 -0.46 34.55
N GLY A 18 4.96 -0.78 35.53
CA GLY A 18 3.69 -1.49 35.29
C GLY A 18 3.81 -3.00 35.03
N THR A 19 5.00 -3.58 35.11
CA THR A 19 5.23 -5.00 34.80
C THR A 19 5.55 -5.87 36.03
N THR A 20 6.06 -5.27 37.10
CA THR A 20 6.40 -5.96 38.36
C THR A 20 5.98 -5.15 39.59
N THR A 21 5.71 -5.86 40.70
CA THR A 21 5.51 -5.26 42.03
C THR A 21 6.76 -5.31 42.91
N ALA A 22 7.86 -5.89 42.39
CA ALA A 22 9.13 -5.95 43.09
C ALA A 22 9.65 -4.53 43.40
N THR A 23 10.27 -4.37 44.57
CA THR A 23 10.76 -3.06 45.05
C THR A 23 12.29 -2.94 44.99
N THR A 24 12.99 -4.03 44.67
CA THR A 24 14.43 -4.06 44.47
C THR A 24 14.75 -4.69 43.13
N VAL A 25 15.87 -4.30 42.52
CA VAL A 25 16.28 -4.83 41.20
C VAL A 25 16.63 -6.32 41.29
N ALA A 26 17.30 -6.74 42.36
CA ALA A 26 17.68 -8.15 42.54
C ALA A 26 16.45 -9.06 42.64
N ASP A 27 15.41 -8.64 43.36
CA ASP A 27 14.15 -9.39 43.44
C ASP A 27 13.39 -9.32 42.11
N ALA A 28 13.43 -8.16 41.46
CA ALA A 28 12.78 -7.97 40.18
C ALA A 28 13.43 -8.78 39.06
N TYR A 29 14.67 -9.24 39.14
CA TYR A 29 15.33 -9.97 38.03
C TYR A 29 15.91 -11.31 38.47
N ASP A 30 15.54 -11.77 39.67
CA ASP A 30 15.98 -13.02 40.30
C ASP A 30 17.50 -13.28 40.21
N PHE A 31 18.30 -12.37 40.75
CA PHE A 31 19.75 -12.52 40.77
C PHE A 31 20.42 -12.08 42.07
N VAL A 32 21.67 -12.50 42.24
CA VAL A 32 22.54 -12.00 43.32
C VAL A 32 23.40 -10.84 42.82
N SER A 33 23.33 -9.71 43.54
CA SER A 33 24.12 -8.52 43.26
C SER A 33 25.62 -8.72 43.48
N GLY A 34 26.43 -8.14 42.60
CA GLY A 34 27.88 -8.02 42.71
C GLY A 34 28.40 -6.65 42.25
N PRO A 35 29.68 -6.34 42.53
CA PRO A 35 30.32 -5.12 42.05
C PRO A 35 30.65 -5.23 40.55
N VAL A 36 30.46 -4.13 39.80
CA VAL A 36 30.92 -4.06 38.41
C VAL A 36 32.46 -4.08 38.36
N PRO A 37 33.10 -4.89 37.49
CA PRO A 37 34.54 -4.86 37.28
C PRO A 37 35.07 -3.45 36.99
N ALA A 38 36.16 -3.05 37.66
CA ALA A 38 36.67 -1.68 37.61
C ALA A 38 37.11 -1.19 36.21
N THR A 39 37.41 -2.12 35.29
CA THR A 39 37.83 -1.85 33.91
C THR A 39 36.67 -1.79 32.92
N GLN A 40 35.47 -2.16 33.36
CA GLN A 40 34.29 -2.11 32.52
C GLN A 40 33.85 -0.65 32.34
N THR A 41 33.30 -0.32 31.17
CA THR A 41 32.72 0.98 30.90
C THR A 41 31.28 0.83 30.46
N ILE A 42 30.51 1.90 30.67
CA ILE A 42 29.10 2.01 30.27
C ILE A 42 28.98 3.30 29.47
N ASN A 43 28.31 3.24 28.33
CA ASN A 43 28.04 4.43 27.53
C ASN A 43 26.66 4.99 27.92
N VAL A 44 26.60 6.29 28.21
CA VAL A 44 25.41 6.97 28.72
C VAL A 44 25.23 8.33 28.04
N ALA A 45 24.01 8.62 27.61
CA ALA A 45 23.58 9.90 27.11
C ALA A 45 23.04 10.75 28.27
N LEU A 46 23.49 12.00 28.33
CA LEU A 46 22.84 13.06 29.10
C LEU A 46 22.20 14.03 28.12
N MET A 47 20.90 14.26 28.26
CA MET A 47 20.13 15.14 27.38
C MET A 47 19.78 16.44 28.11
N LEU A 48 20.10 17.56 27.48
CA LEU A 48 19.82 18.91 27.96
C LEU A 48 18.39 19.34 27.59
N PRO A 49 17.80 20.30 28.33
CA PRO A 49 16.50 20.85 27.98
C PRO A 49 16.55 21.59 26.65
N ARG A 50 15.40 21.65 25.96
CA ARG A 50 15.22 22.54 24.81
C ARG A 50 15.26 24.01 25.24
N ALA A 51 15.75 24.87 24.36
CA ALA A 51 15.71 26.32 24.53
C ALA A 51 14.26 26.85 24.54
N ASN A 52 13.36 26.24 23.74
CA ASN A 52 11.93 26.52 23.73
C ASN A 52 11.11 25.22 23.56
N ASP A 53 9.88 25.21 24.05
CA ASP A 53 8.94 24.08 23.95
C ASP A 53 8.24 24.07 22.56
N PRO A 54 8.37 23.00 21.77
CA PRO A 54 7.74 22.89 20.45
C PRO A 54 6.28 22.42 20.49
N THR A 55 5.70 22.10 21.65
CA THR A 55 4.35 21.49 21.76
C THR A 55 3.29 22.24 20.96
N ALA A 56 3.23 23.58 21.07
CA ALA A 56 2.24 24.37 20.32
C ALA A 56 2.41 24.31 18.79
N LEU A 57 3.64 24.09 18.30
CA LEU A 57 3.91 23.88 16.87
C LEU A 57 3.56 22.45 16.43
N LEU A 58 3.83 21.47 17.28
CA LEU A 58 3.50 20.08 16.98
C LEU A 58 2.01 19.78 17.10
N GLU A 59 1.26 20.52 17.92
CA GLU A 59 -0.20 20.46 18.02
C GLU A 59 -0.94 21.33 16.99
N SER A 60 -0.24 22.17 16.21
CA SER A 60 -0.88 22.92 15.11
C SER A 60 -1.25 22.01 13.95
N ASP A 61 -2.10 22.49 13.03
CA ASP A 61 -2.31 21.79 11.76
C ASP A 61 -1.00 21.59 10.98
N TRP A 62 -1.03 20.62 10.06
CA TRP A 62 0.13 20.20 9.29
C TRP A 62 0.71 21.36 8.47
N ALA A 63 -0.10 22.15 7.78
CA ALA A 63 0.42 23.24 6.94
C ALA A 63 1.14 24.34 7.76
N THR A 64 0.60 24.70 8.92
CA THR A 64 1.23 25.65 9.85
C THR A 64 2.57 25.11 10.34
N ARG A 65 2.62 23.81 10.66
CA ARG A 65 3.84 23.12 11.05
C ARG A 65 4.88 23.18 9.94
N GLN A 66 4.51 22.76 8.72
CA GLN A 66 5.40 22.75 7.55
C GLN A 66 5.94 24.13 7.20
N LYS A 67 5.07 25.15 7.11
CA LYS A 67 5.48 26.53 6.81
C LYS A 67 6.46 27.08 7.86
N THR A 68 6.21 26.77 9.14
CA THR A 68 7.09 27.22 10.23
C THR A 68 8.44 26.51 10.19
N LEU A 69 8.46 25.19 10.02
CA LEU A 69 9.71 24.43 9.90
C LEU A 69 10.52 24.88 8.68
N GLN A 70 9.87 25.09 7.53
CA GLN A 70 10.51 25.62 6.33
C GLN A 70 11.13 27.00 6.59
N ALA A 71 10.39 27.93 7.21
CA ALA A 71 10.88 29.27 7.53
C ALA A 71 12.09 29.23 8.50
N LEU A 72 12.03 28.39 9.53
CA LEU A 72 13.12 28.23 10.49
C LEU A 72 14.37 27.61 9.86
N ASN A 73 14.20 26.64 8.95
CA ASN A 73 15.30 26.02 8.22
C ASN A 73 15.95 27.00 7.24
N GLN A 74 15.16 27.76 6.48
CA GLN A 74 15.67 28.81 5.59
C GLN A 74 16.43 29.90 6.34
N ALA A 75 16.01 30.23 7.57
CA ALA A 75 16.70 31.16 8.44
C ALA A 75 17.94 30.57 9.15
N GLY A 76 18.10 29.24 9.13
CA GLY A 76 19.14 28.54 9.89
C GLY A 76 18.95 28.62 11.41
N THR A 77 17.72 28.83 11.89
CA THR A 77 17.41 29.09 13.30
C THR A 77 16.63 27.98 13.99
N LEU A 78 16.29 26.89 13.29
CA LEU A 78 15.51 25.79 13.85
C LEU A 78 16.11 25.29 15.18
N TRP A 79 17.40 24.95 15.18
CA TRP A 79 18.05 24.38 16.35
C TRP A 79 18.51 25.41 17.39
N SER A 80 18.72 26.68 17.01
CA SER A 80 18.83 27.74 18.01
C SER A 80 17.50 28.02 18.72
N THR A 81 16.37 27.62 18.11
CA THR A 81 15.03 27.77 18.69
C THR A 81 14.67 26.56 19.54
N TYR A 82 14.89 25.35 19.04
CA TYR A 82 14.40 24.11 19.68
C TYR A 82 15.49 23.12 20.11
N GLY A 83 16.77 23.37 19.82
CA GLY A 83 17.91 22.64 20.39
C GLY A 83 18.24 23.12 21.81
N ALA A 84 19.41 22.75 22.33
CA ALA A 84 19.91 23.23 23.62
C ALA A 84 20.54 24.61 23.48
N ASP A 85 20.60 25.37 24.58
CA ASP A 85 21.44 26.57 24.62
C ASP A 85 22.92 26.18 24.36
N PRO A 86 23.59 26.75 23.34
CA PRO A 86 24.95 26.35 22.99
C PRO A 86 25.98 26.63 24.09
N THR A 87 25.73 27.64 24.95
CA THR A 87 26.61 27.94 26.08
C THR A 87 26.44 26.89 27.16
N ALA A 88 25.21 26.54 27.51
CA ALA A 88 24.91 25.48 28.46
C ALA A 88 25.48 24.13 28.01
N PHE A 89 25.38 23.80 26.72
CA PHE A 89 26.01 22.61 26.15
C PHE A 89 27.54 22.62 26.32
N ALA A 90 28.20 23.72 25.95
CA ALA A 90 29.64 23.85 26.09
C ALA A 90 30.11 23.77 27.55
N ASP A 91 29.36 24.39 28.47
CA ASP A 91 29.64 24.37 29.90
C ASP A 91 29.46 22.96 30.50
N ALA A 92 28.42 22.23 30.11
CA ALA A 92 28.20 20.84 30.52
C ALA A 92 29.33 19.93 30.02
N VAL A 93 29.75 20.05 28.76
CA VAL A 93 30.89 19.30 28.20
C VAL A 93 32.19 19.64 28.94
N ALA A 94 32.42 20.92 29.26
CA ALA A 94 33.59 21.34 30.02
C ALA A 94 33.59 20.77 31.44
N ALA A 95 32.45 20.75 32.12
CA ALA A 95 32.28 20.16 33.45
C ALA A 95 32.57 18.65 33.43
N LEU A 96 32.03 17.93 32.45
CA LEU A 96 32.24 16.48 32.27
C LEU A 96 33.71 16.14 32.00
N ARG A 97 34.38 16.92 31.14
CA ARG A 97 35.83 16.78 30.90
C ARG A 97 36.66 17.09 32.14
N ALA A 98 36.25 18.07 32.96
CA ALA A 98 36.93 18.38 34.22
C ALA A 98 36.83 17.23 35.25
N MET A 99 35.80 16.39 35.14
CA MET A 99 35.68 15.14 35.90
C MET A 99 36.54 13.99 35.33
N ASN A 100 37.26 14.21 34.23
CA ASN A 100 37.97 13.18 33.46
C ASN A 100 37.03 12.07 32.94
N ILE A 101 35.83 12.45 32.49
CA ILE A 101 34.90 11.55 31.81
C ILE A 101 35.06 11.77 30.29
N PRO A 102 35.40 10.72 29.50
CA PRO A 102 35.40 10.80 28.05
C PRO A 102 34.02 11.17 27.48
N VAL A 103 34.01 12.12 26.54
CA VAL A 103 32.80 12.53 25.80
C VAL A 103 32.89 11.95 24.40
N LEU A 104 31.85 11.23 23.99
CA LEU A 104 31.71 10.56 22.70
C LEU A 104 30.84 11.39 21.75
N GLY A 105 30.83 11.07 20.47
CA GLY A 105 29.89 11.61 19.47
C GLY A 105 30.14 13.05 19.02
N LEU A 106 31.20 13.70 19.52
CA LEU A 106 31.60 15.04 19.07
C LEU A 106 32.35 15.03 17.74
N SER A 107 32.96 13.89 17.36
CA SER A 107 33.65 13.74 16.07
C SER A 107 32.76 13.19 14.97
N GLY A 108 31.62 12.57 15.32
CA GLY A 108 30.71 11.90 14.40
C GLY A 108 31.25 10.59 13.81
N THR A 109 32.35 10.04 14.34
CA THR A 109 33.03 8.84 13.80
C THR A 109 32.98 7.63 14.71
N ASP A 110 32.51 7.80 15.94
CA ASP A 110 32.45 6.79 17.00
C ASP A 110 31.02 6.25 17.22
N GLY A 111 30.12 6.50 16.26
CA GLY A 111 28.75 5.98 16.27
C GLY A 111 27.75 6.68 17.19
N TYR A 112 28.19 7.70 17.93
CA TYR A 112 27.33 8.50 18.81
C TYR A 112 27.10 9.89 18.23
N VAL A 113 26.00 10.55 18.60
CA VAL A 113 25.67 11.91 18.17
C VAL A 113 25.60 12.84 19.37
N SER A 114 26.62 13.69 19.53
CA SER A 114 26.65 14.70 20.60
C SER A 114 26.73 16.11 20.01
N SER A 115 25.67 16.91 20.18
CA SER A 115 25.66 18.30 19.76
C SER A 115 24.65 19.13 20.55
N ALA A 116 24.75 20.46 20.45
CA ALA A 116 23.75 21.34 21.05
C ALA A 116 22.39 21.17 20.36
N GLU A 117 22.39 20.89 19.06
CA GLU A 117 21.22 20.64 18.22
C GLU A 117 20.51 19.35 18.65
N SER A 118 21.23 18.24 18.84
CA SER A 118 20.70 16.97 19.36
C SER A 118 20.42 16.98 20.86
N ARG A 119 20.87 18.04 21.55
CA ARG A 119 20.82 18.24 23.01
C ARG A 119 21.53 17.15 23.81
N THR A 120 22.18 16.21 23.14
CA THR A 120 22.67 14.98 23.74
C THR A 120 24.17 15.07 23.93
N ILE A 121 24.65 14.61 25.08
CA ILE A 121 26.07 14.42 25.37
C ILE A 121 26.28 12.97 25.76
N TRP A 122 26.88 12.19 24.85
CA TRP A 122 27.28 10.82 25.12
C TRP A 122 28.60 10.77 25.88
N LEU A 123 28.67 9.85 26.85
CA LEU A 123 29.78 9.69 27.78
C LEU A 123 30.14 8.22 27.91
N GLN A 124 31.43 7.94 28.08
CA GLN A 124 31.90 6.63 28.51
C GLN A 124 32.32 6.68 29.97
N VAL A 125 31.63 5.95 30.85
CA VAL A 125 31.87 5.98 32.30
C VAL A 125 32.37 4.65 32.83
N THR A 126 33.43 4.66 33.64
CA THR A 126 33.83 3.51 34.47
C THR A 126 32.95 3.44 35.73
N PRO A 127 32.86 2.31 36.46
CA PRO A 127 32.09 2.22 37.70
C PRO A 127 32.43 3.28 38.75
N ALA A 128 33.71 3.65 38.86
CA ALA A 128 34.14 4.72 39.75
C ALA A 128 33.59 6.10 39.32
N LYS A 129 33.60 6.37 38.02
CA LYS A 129 33.07 7.61 37.45
C LYS A 129 31.55 7.66 37.42
N PHE A 130 30.89 6.51 37.26
CA PHE A 130 29.45 6.38 37.44
C PHE A 130 29.03 6.84 38.85
N GLY A 131 29.73 6.37 39.90
CA GLY A 131 29.47 6.81 41.27
C GLY A 131 29.72 8.30 41.51
N GLU A 132 30.73 8.88 40.88
CA GLU A 132 31.04 10.32 40.95
C GLU A 132 29.99 11.17 40.23
N LEU A 133 29.53 10.73 39.05
CA LEU A 133 28.53 11.41 38.25
C LEU A 133 27.14 11.31 38.88
N PHE A 134 26.71 10.09 39.19
CA PHE A 134 25.33 9.80 39.56
C PHE A 134 25.03 9.77 41.06
N GLY A 135 26.05 9.84 41.92
CA GLY A 135 25.89 9.80 43.36
C GLY A 135 25.50 8.43 43.94
N THR A 136 25.42 7.39 43.10
CA THR A 136 25.14 5.99 43.48
C THR A 136 26.07 5.05 42.71
N PRO A 137 26.57 3.96 43.31
CA PRO A 137 27.45 3.02 42.61
C PRO A 137 26.70 2.21 41.55
N ALA A 138 27.36 1.93 40.43
CA ALA A 138 26.92 0.91 39.48
C ALA A 138 27.16 -0.49 40.07
N LEU A 139 26.19 -1.37 39.85
CA LEU A 139 26.17 -2.76 40.31
C LEU A 139 25.95 -3.68 39.11
N THR A 140 26.26 -4.96 39.29
CA THR A 140 25.96 -5.99 38.30
C THR A 140 25.27 -7.18 38.92
N GLY A 141 24.40 -7.82 38.15
CA GLY A 141 23.79 -9.10 38.47
C GLY A 141 24.06 -10.09 37.36
N THR A 142 24.14 -11.38 37.69
CA THR A 142 24.16 -12.45 36.69
C THR A 142 22.89 -13.24 36.87
N ALA A 143 22.15 -13.37 35.79
CA ALA A 143 20.77 -13.76 35.85
C ALA A 143 20.49 -14.68 34.65
N ASP A 144 19.69 -15.72 34.86
CA ASP A 144 19.47 -16.76 33.86
C ASP A 144 18.60 -16.23 32.71
N VAL A 145 19.03 -16.44 31.46
CA VAL A 145 18.21 -16.12 30.29
C VAL A 145 17.00 -17.07 30.29
N PRO A 146 15.76 -16.55 30.28
CA PRO A 146 14.57 -17.40 30.20
C PRO A 146 14.57 -18.28 28.94
N GLY A 147 13.98 -19.48 29.01
CA GLY A 147 13.94 -20.44 27.88
C GLY A 147 14.99 -21.57 27.91
N GLY A 148 15.65 -21.83 29.05
CA GLY A 148 16.37 -23.08 29.26
C GLY A 148 17.70 -23.26 28.50
N SER A 149 18.23 -22.20 27.87
CA SER A 149 19.50 -22.24 27.11
C SER A 149 20.74 -22.44 27.99
N GLY A 150 20.61 -22.30 29.32
CA GLY A 150 21.72 -22.34 30.28
C GLY A 150 22.68 -21.16 30.13
N GLN A 151 22.32 -20.14 29.36
CA GLN A 151 23.06 -18.89 29.25
C GLN A 151 22.66 -17.94 30.38
N THR A 152 23.63 -17.18 30.87
CA THR A 152 23.43 -16.15 31.88
C THR A 152 23.80 -14.80 31.29
N GLU A 153 22.96 -13.80 31.44
CA GLU A 153 23.27 -12.43 31.04
C GLU A 153 23.72 -11.59 32.23
N GLN A 154 24.58 -10.62 31.93
CA GLN A 154 25.09 -9.70 32.91
C GLN A 154 24.27 -8.42 32.88
N ILE A 155 23.47 -8.19 33.92
CA ILE A 155 22.69 -6.95 34.09
C ILE A 155 23.58 -5.88 34.72
N TYR A 156 23.58 -4.67 34.17
CA TYR A 156 24.11 -3.46 34.81
C TYR A 156 22.96 -2.66 35.38
N TYR A 157 23.07 -2.29 36.66
CA TYR A 157 22.00 -1.55 37.32
C TYR A 157 22.53 -0.64 38.43
N TRP A 158 21.64 0.11 39.04
CA TRP A 158 21.92 0.92 40.22
C TRP A 158 20.73 0.87 41.20
N ASN A 159 20.99 1.26 42.44
CA ASN A 159 19.96 1.37 43.48
C ASN A 159 19.74 2.84 43.87
N GLY A 160 18.49 3.19 44.12
CA GLY A 160 18.08 4.55 44.46
C GLY A 160 18.02 5.48 43.25
N ALA A 161 17.65 6.74 43.50
CA ALA A 161 17.58 7.75 42.46
C ALA A 161 18.99 8.21 42.04
N LEU A 162 19.17 8.43 40.74
CA LEU A 162 20.34 9.10 40.18
C LEU A 162 20.35 10.58 40.57
N SER A 163 21.54 11.14 40.72
CA SER A 163 21.76 12.59 40.78
C SER A 163 22.64 13.03 39.63
N VAL A 164 22.66 14.32 39.29
CA VAL A 164 23.67 14.88 38.38
C VAL A 164 24.20 16.20 38.95
N PRO A 165 25.46 16.55 38.69
CA PRO A 165 25.96 17.90 38.94
C PRO A 165 25.01 18.97 38.39
N GLU A 166 24.65 19.95 39.22
CA GLU A 166 23.73 21.05 38.86
C GLU A 166 24.19 21.79 37.60
N GLU A 167 25.50 21.90 37.42
CA GLU A 167 26.14 22.58 36.28
C GLU A 167 25.97 21.84 34.94
N ILE A 168 25.58 20.56 34.94
CA ILE A 168 25.26 19.82 33.71
C ILE A 168 23.84 20.11 33.26
N GLY A 169 22.88 20.24 34.19
CA GLY A 169 21.49 20.58 33.87
C GLY A 169 20.73 19.54 33.03
N ALA A 170 21.09 18.24 33.13
CA ALA A 170 20.45 17.18 32.35
C ALA A 170 18.99 16.95 32.76
N THR A 171 18.10 16.86 31.78
CA THR A 171 16.67 16.54 31.93
C THR A 171 16.30 15.17 31.38
N GLY A 172 17.13 14.59 30.51
CA GLY A 172 16.98 13.22 30.02
C GLY A 172 18.25 12.39 30.22
N ILE A 173 18.10 11.09 30.37
CA ILE A 173 19.20 10.12 30.47
C ILE A 173 18.85 8.90 29.65
N TRP A 174 19.80 8.36 28.90
CA TRP A 174 19.67 7.07 28.23
C TRP A 174 20.94 6.25 28.34
N PHE A 175 20.83 4.93 28.47
CA PHE A 175 21.99 4.05 28.58
C PHE A 175 22.11 3.20 27.33
N ASP A 176 23.27 3.21 26.68
CA ASP A 176 23.60 2.25 25.63
C ASP A 176 24.07 0.94 26.27
N LEU A 177 23.10 0.24 26.85
CA LEU A 177 23.24 -1.11 27.36
C LEU A 177 22.57 -2.05 26.37
N GLY A 178 23.11 -3.27 26.30
CA GLY A 178 22.58 -4.31 25.41
C GLY A 178 21.10 -4.52 25.69
N PRO A 179 20.32 -4.92 24.67
CA PRO A 179 18.96 -5.31 24.91
C PRO A 179 19.02 -6.45 25.92
N ILE A 180 18.24 -6.34 27.00
CA ILE A 180 18.06 -7.43 27.94
C ILE A 180 17.15 -8.42 27.20
N TRP A 181 17.72 -9.17 26.26
CA TRP A 181 16.95 -10.09 25.44
C TRP A 181 16.46 -11.21 26.36
N GLY A 182 15.16 -11.18 26.63
CA GLY A 182 14.48 -12.24 27.33
C GLY A 182 14.44 -12.10 28.85
N GLN A 183 15.27 -11.28 29.51
CA GLN A 183 15.15 -11.15 30.96
C GLN A 183 14.25 -10.00 31.38
N TYR A 184 12.96 -10.31 31.41
CA TYR A 184 11.94 -9.45 31.97
C TYR A 184 12.01 -9.44 33.50
N PRO A 185 11.51 -8.38 34.14
CA PRO A 185 11.38 -8.42 35.58
C PRO A 185 10.41 -9.54 36.01
N ALA A 186 10.73 -10.24 37.09
CA ALA A 186 9.91 -11.20 37.80
C ALA A 186 8.46 -10.71 37.88
N PHE A 187 7.59 -11.46 37.21
CA PHE A 187 6.22 -11.08 37.02
C PHE A 187 5.44 -11.18 38.32
N SER A 188 4.55 -10.22 38.52
CA SER A 188 3.59 -10.24 39.61
C SER A 188 2.20 -10.45 39.03
N ASP A 189 1.35 -11.21 39.71
CA ASP A 189 -0.06 -11.26 39.35
C ASP A 189 -0.69 -9.88 39.55
N MET A 190 -0.93 -9.18 38.44
CA MET A 190 -1.58 -7.87 38.40
C MET A 190 -3.00 -7.97 37.82
N SER A 191 -3.45 -9.18 37.47
CA SER A 191 -4.74 -9.44 36.82
C SER A 191 -5.95 -9.20 37.73
N GLY A 192 -5.71 -9.06 39.04
CA GLY A 192 -6.80 -9.04 40.03
C GLY A 192 -7.45 -10.40 40.25
N GLY A 193 -6.75 -11.50 39.92
CA GLY A 193 -7.24 -12.86 39.98
C GLY A 193 -8.11 -13.27 38.78
N ALA A 194 -7.94 -12.59 37.65
CA ALA A 194 -8.67 -12.94 36.43
C ALA A 194 -8.14 -14.25 35.84
N GLN A 195 -9.06 -15.12 35.43
CA GLN A 195 -8.77 -16.36 34.75
C GLN A 195 -9.95 -16.73 33.87
N ILE A 196 -9.67 -17.16 32.64
CA ILE A 196 -10.68 -17.65 31.69
C ILE A 196 -10.57 -19.15 31.47
N THR A 197 -11.66 -19.76 31.01
CA THR A 197 -11.59 -21.10 30.41
C THR A 197 -11.11 -20.94 28.96
N PRO A 198 -10.03 -21.62 28.53
CA PRO A 198 -9.52 -21.49 27.18
C PRO A 198 -10.57 -21.88 26.13
N ARG A 199 -10.67 -21.11 25.04
CA ARG A 199 -11.48 -21.46 23.86
C ARG A 199 -10.65 -22.36 22.96
N VAL A 200 -11.07 -23.62 22.79
CA VAL A 200 -10.41 -24.58 21.87
C VAL A 200 -10.52 -24.09 20.42
N GLY A 201 -9.43 -24.24 19.66
CA GLY A 201 -9.29 -23.81 18.27
C GLY A 201 -8.34 -22.63 18.10
N HIS A 202 -8.33 -22.05 16.91
CA HIS A 202 -7.57 -20.82 16.62
C HIS A 202 -8.22 -19.62 17.31
N GLN A 203 -7.38 -18.75 17.87
CA GLN A 203 -7.83 -17.59 18.63
C GLN A 203 -8.25 -16.43 17.71
N SER A 204 -7.73 -16.36 16.48
CA SER A 204 -8.21 -15.47 15.41
C SER A 204 -8.59 -16.26 14.16
N ILE A 205 -9.46 -15.69 13.32
CA ILE A 205 -9.83 -16.22 12.00
C ILE A 205 -8.77 -15.82 10.97
N GLY A 206 -8.61 -16.57 9.88
CA GLY A 206 -7.75 -16.18 8.77
C GLY A 206 -6.26 -16.23 9.12
N ASN A 207 -5.86 -17.14 10.01
CA ASN A 207 -4.48 -17.29 10.52
C ASN A 207 -4.06 -18.78 10.57
N ALA A 208 -4.85 -19.68 9.96
CA ALA A 208 -4.79 -21.12 10.18
C ALA A 208 -4.45 -21.93 8.93
N LEU A 209 -3.95 -21.28 7.87
CA LEU A 209 -3.53 -21.96 6.65
C LEU A 209 -2.40 -22.97 6.96
N SER A 210 -2.66 -24.24 6.68
CA SER A 210 -1.71 -25.32 6.92
C SER A 210 -0.61 -25.32 5.84
N PRO A 211 0.65 -25.67 6.19
CA PRO A 211 1.70 -25.84 5.18
C PRO A 211 1.35 -26.97 4.20
N LEU A 212 1.62 -26.81 2.88
CA LEU A 212 1.31 -27.83 1.86
C LEU A 212 2.20 -29.08 1.97
N SER A 213 3.29 -29.03 2.75
CA SER A 213 4.19 -30.18 2.89
C SER A 213 4.90 -30.26 4.25
N ASN A 214 5.27 -31.49 4.64
CA ASN A 214 6.13 -31.77 5.80
C ASN A 214 7.61 -31.34 5.60
N SER A 215 7.97 -30.74 4.46
CA SER A 215 9.33 -30.26 4.14
C SER A 215 9.61 -28.83 4.61
N GLY A 216 8.62 -28.12 5.15
CA GLY A 216 8.79 -26.74 5.61
C GLY A 216 8.63 -25.68 4.52
N ASP A 217 8.45 -26.08 3.26
CA ASP A 217 8.00 -25.20 2.18
C ASP A 217 6.48 -25.28 2.00
N TYR A 218 5.93 -24.13 1.57
CA TYR A 218 4.60 -23.85 1.02
C TYR A 218 3.49 -23.42 2.00
N ARG A 219 3.20 -22.12 2.05
CA ARG A 219 1.82 -21.59 2.14
C ARG A 219 1.47 -21.07 0.74
N GLU A 220 0.22 -21.24 0.29
CA GLU A 220 -0.24 -20.95 -1.09
C GLU A 220 -0.17 -19.46 -1.51
N SER A 221 0.41 -18.58 -0.69
CA SER A 221 0.15 -17.13 -0.73
C SER A 221 1.38 -16.26 -0.41
N ASN A 222 2.60 -16.81 -0.48
CA ASN A 222 3.81 -16.00 -0.26
C ASN A 222 4.04 -15.10 -1.48
N ASN A 223 4.22 -13.79 -1.26
CA ASN A 223 4.37 -12.81 -2.33
C ASN A 223 5.53 -11.85 -2.04
N PHE A 224 6.12 -11.27 -3.09
CA PHE A 224 7.05 -10.14 -2.89
C PHE A 224 6.27 -8.95 -2.33
N ALA A 225 6.96 -8.06 -1.60
CA ALA A 225 6.29 -6.89 -1.02
C ALA A 225 5.69 -5.95 -2.08
N ALA A 226 6.28 -5.92 -3.27
CA ALA A 226 5.73 -5.18 -4.41
C ALA A 226 4.35 -5.73 -4.84
N ASP A 227 4.21 -7.05 -4.94
CA ASP A 227 2.95 -7.67 -5.35
C ASP A 227 1.88 -7.52 -4.27
N ILE A 228 2.29 -7.56 -2.99
CA ILE A 228 1.38 -7.24 -1.87
C ILE A 228 0.90 -5.77 -1.95
N ALA A 229 1.84 -4.86 -2.23
CA ALA A 229 1.55 -3.44 -2.39
C ALA A 229 0.59 -3.16 -3.55
N ASP A 230 0.78 -3.85 -4.67
CA ASP A 230 -0.01 -3.66 -5.90
C ASP A 230 -1.39 -4.32 -5.78
N TRP A 231 -1.44 -5.62 -5.48
CA TRP A 231 -2.68 -6.41 -5.53
C TRP A 231 -3.63 -6.15 -4.36
N PHE A 232 -3.10 -5.88 -3.15
CA PHE A 232 -3.94 -5.83 -1.94
C PHE A 232 -4.06 -4.44 -1.32
N TYR A 233 -3.06 -3.57 -1.56
CA TYR A 233 -3.02 -2.24 -0.97
C TYR A 233 -3.06 -1.10 -1.99
N ASN A 234 -3.08 -1.38 -3.29
CA ASN A 234 -3.20 -0.40 -4.38
C ASN A 234 -2.25 0.81 -4.16
N PHE A 235 -0.94 0.53 -4.10
CA PHE A 235 0.06 1.60 -3.97
C PHE A 235 0.01 2.57 -5.16
N PRO A 236 0.18 3.88 -4.93
CA PRO A 236 -0.13 4.89 -5.95
C PRO A 236 0.87 4.98 -7.11
N LEU A 237 2.07 4.40 -6.99
CA LEU A 237 3.08 4.41 -8.06
C LEU A 237 3.27 2.99 -8.62
N GLY A 238 2.46 2.62 -9.62
CA GLY A 238 2.57 1.34 -10.32
C GLY A 238 3.83 1.22 -11.20
N ASP A 239 4.32 2.34 -11.74
CA ASP A 239 5.61 2.36 -12.44
C ASP A 239 6.78 2.26 -11.44
N ARG A 240 7.37 1.06 -11.38
CA ARG A 240 8.51 0.70 -10.52
C ARG A 240 9.82 1.42 -10.91
N THR A 241 9.82 2.29 -11.92
CA THR A 241 10.98 3.13 -12.31
C THR A 241 10.93 4.55 -11.75
N VAL A 242 9.83 4.97 -11.12
CA VAL A 242 9.68 6.31 -10.55
C VAL A 242 10.62 6.50 -9.35
N PRO A 243 11.52 7.51 -9.35
CA PRO A 243 12.41 7.77 -8.22
C PRO A 243 11.67 8.18 -6.96
N THR A 244 11.92 7.49 -5.86
CA THR A 244 11.31 7.76 -4.55
C THR A 244 12.33 8.25 -3.52
N ALA A 245 11.84 8.86 -2.44
CA ALA A 245 12.70 9.44 -1.42
C ALA A 245 13.54 8.39 -0.68
N THR A 246 14.72 8.78 -0.18
CA THR A 246 15.57 7.92 0.66
C THR A 246 14.83 7.43 1.91
N ILE A 247 14.89 6.11 2.14
CA ILE A 247 14.32 5.41 3.29
C ILE A 247 15.46 4.97 4.20
N GLY A 248 15.45 5.43 5.45
CA GLY A 248 16.37 4.95 6.48
C GLY A 248 15.81 3.76 7.24
N LEU A 249 16.56 2.67 7.33
CA LEU A 249 16.24 1.50 8.14
C LEU A 249 17.09 1.53 9.43
N VAL A 250 16.43 1.47 10.57
CA VAL A 250 17.06 1.35 11.89
C VAL A 250 17.52 -0.10 12.07
N GLU A 251 18.82 -0.33 11.97
CA GLU A 251 19.40 -1.68 11.87
C GLU A 251 20.52 -1.87 12.89
N PRO A 252 20.21 -1.88 14.21
CA PRO A 252 21.20 -1.67 15.24
C PRO A 252 22.29 -2.76 15.21
N GLY A 253 23.53 -2.34 14.99
CA GLY A 253 24.72 -3.18 15.09
C GLY A 253 24.99 -4.11 13.92
N ILE A 254 24.08 -4.22 12.94
CA ILE A 254 24.26 -5.09 11.77
C ILE A 254 24.69 -4.32 10.52
N GLY A 255 24.05 -3.18 10.21
CA GLY A 255 24.31 -2.42 8.99
C GLY A 255 24.32 -3.32 7.75
N ASN A 256 25.45 -3.34 7.02
CA ASN A 256 25.61 -4.20 5.84
C ASN A 256 26.56 -5.39 6.07
N ALA A 257 26.84 -5.75 7.33
CA ALA A 257 27.72 -6.85 7.64
C ALA A 257 27.15 -8.19 7.13
N LEU A 258 27.98 -8.97 6.44
CA LEU A 258 27.69 -10.33 5.98
C LEU A 258 28.49 -11.35 6.79
N SER A 259 28.20 -12.64 6.58
CA SER A 259 28.94 -13.73 7.20
C SER A 259 30.44 -13.67 6.83
N ALA A 260 31.31 -14.06 7.75
CA ALA A 260 32.75 -13.98 7.52
C ALA A 260 33.18 -14.95 6.40
N GLY A 261 33.70 -14.40 5.30
CA GLY A 261 34.16 -15.18 4.16
C GLY A 261 33.11 -15.39 3.05
N ASP A 262 31.98 -14.67 3.11
CA ASP A 262 31.03 -14.57 2.00
C ASP A 262 31.75 -14.14 0.72
N PRO A 263 31.62 -14.89 -0.40
CA PRO A 263 32.26 -14.53 -1.66
C PRO A 263 31.65 -13.28 -2.31
N ASN A 264 30.39 -12.96 -1.99
CA ASN A 264 29.65 -11.87 -2.60
C ASN A 264 29.60 -10.65 -1.66
N SER A 265 29.54 -9.47 -2.26
CA SER A 265 29.25 -8.23 -1.54
C SER A 265 27.76 -8.10 -1.28
N PHE A 266 27.40 -7.28 -0.28
CA PHE A 266 26.01 -6.95 0.01
C PHE A 266 25.29 -6.36 -1.21
N GLN A 267 25.96 -5.52 -2.00
CA GLN A 267 25.40 -4.95 -3.22
C GLN A 267 25.04 -6.03 -4.24
N GLU A 268 25.95 -6.98 -4.49
CA GLU A 268 25.70 -8.08 -5.44
C GLU A 268 24.51 -8.93 -5.01
N LEU A 269 24.37 -9.22 -3.71
CA LEU A 269 23.25 -9.99 -3.16
C LEU A 269 21.93 -9.21 -3.16
N LEU A 270 21.96 -7.90 -2.91
CA LEU A 270 20.81 -7.02 -3.06
C LEU A 270 20.31 -7.02 -4.52
N ASP A 271 21.23 -6.90 -5.48
CA ASP A 271 20.91 -6.89 -6.90
C ASP A 271 20.41 -8.27 -7.38
N GLU A 272 20.90 -9.37 -6.81
CA GLU A 272 20.40 -10.74 -7.06
C GLU A 272 18.95 -10.91 -6.57
N PHE A 273 18.64 -10.46 -5.35
CA PHE A 273 17.27 -10.49 -4.85
C PHE A 273 16.33 -9.67 -5.74
N ARG A 274 16.76 -8.46 -6.14
CA ARG A 274 15.98 -7.60 -7.04
C ARG A 274 15.71 -8.26 -8.39
N GLN A 275 16.70 -8.88 -9.01
CA GLN A 275 16.53 -9.63 -10.25
C GLN A 275 15.50 -10.77 -10.08
N THR A 276 15.56 -11.47 -8.94
CA THR A 276 14.60 -12.53 -8.62
C THR A 276 13.18 -11.99 -8.42
N ALA A 277 13.05 -10.75 -7.94
CA ALA A 277 11.79 -10.01 -7.83
C ALA A 277 11.34 -9.31 -9.14
N GLY A 278 11.96 -9.65 -10.29
CA GLY A 278 11.62 -9.07 -11.60
C GLY A 278 12.15 -7.65 -11.84
N LEU A 279 13.10 -7.17 -11.03
CA LEU A 279 13.66 -5.82 -11.13
C LEU A 279 15.07 -5.85 -11.74
N SER A 280 15.20 -5.27 -12.94
CA SER A 280 16.48 -5.24 -13.68
C SER A 280 17.42 -4.10 -13.30
N THR A 281 16.91 -3.06 -12.61
CA THR A 281 17.72 -1.91 -12.18
C THR A 281 18.49 -2.21 -10.89
N PRO A 282 19.80 -1.93 -10.81
CA PRO A 282 20.56 -2.11 -9.57
C PRO A 282 19.99 -1.28 -8.42
N GLY A 283 19.95 -1.88 -7.22
CA GLY A 283 19.52 -1.20 -6.00
C GLY A 283 20.59 -0.22 -5.51
N SER A 284 20.20 0.74 -4.68
CA SER A 284 21.13 1.68 -4.06
C SER A 284 21.00 1.63 -2.54
N TYR A 285 22.13 1.54 -1.84
CA TYR A 285 22.17 1.66 -0.40
C TYR A 285 23.40 2.41 0.10
N TYR A 286 23.32 2.93 1.33
CA TYR A 286 24.46 3.41 2.11
C TYR A 286 24.36 2.92 3.55
N VAL A 287 25.45 3.07 4.29
CA VAL A 287 25.51 2.66 5.68
C VAL A 287 26.02 3.81 6.53
N SER A 288 25.24 4.17 7.54
CA SER A 288 25.66 5.14 8.56
C SER A 288 26.45 4.40 9.64
N ASN A 289 27.67 4.89 9.91
CA ASN A 289 28.67 4.29 10.79
C ASN A 289 29.06 2.84 10.44
N GLN A 290 30.14 2.68 9.66
CA GLN A 290 30.68 1.35 9.30
C GLN A 290 31.46 0.67 10.45
N GLY A 291 31.86 1.41 11.49
CA GLY A 291 32.62 0.86 12.62
C GLY A 291 31.75 0.01 13.54
N GLY A 292 32.28 -1.11 14.03
CA GLY A 292 31.62 -1.94 15.04
C GLY A 292 30.42 -2.78 14.59
N GLN A 293 30.14 -2.91 13.29
CA GLN A 293 29.08 -3.82 12.81
C GLN A 293 29.45 -5.29 13.03
N SER A 294 28.47 -6.15 13.27
CA SER A 294 28.68 -7.57 13.49
C SER A 294 27.52 -8.42 12.99
N TYR A 295 27.81 -9.28 12.01
CA TYR A 295 26.86 -10.29 11.52
C TYR A 295 26.37 -11.24 12.61
N THR A 296 27.25 -11.65 13.53
CA THR A 296 26.93 -12.65 14.57
C THR A 296 26.23 -12.08 15.79
N ARG A 297 26.34 -10.77 16.02
CA ARG A 297 25.73 -10.09 17.19
C ARG A 297 24.53 -9.22 16.81
N GLY A 298 24.51 -8.67 15.61
CA GLY A 298 23.34 -7.98 15.06
C GLY A 298 22.30 -8.98 14.56
N ASN A 299 21.08 -8.51 14.32
CA ASN A 299 20.01 -9.35 13.80
C ASN A 299 20.03 -9.32 12.27
N SER A 300 20.68 -10.30 11.65
CA SER A 300 20.85 -10.33 10.20
C SER A 300 19.57 -10.74 9.45
N LEU A 301 18.67 -11.49 10.10
CA LEU A 301 17.36 -11.86 9.56
C LEU A 301 16.47 -10.63 9.42
N GLU A 302 16.34 -9.85 10.49
CA GLU A 302 15.54 -8.62 10.51
C GLU A 302 15.97 -7.64 9.43
N ARG A 303 17.29 -7.40 9.33
CA ARG A 303 17.84 -6.53 8.30
C ARG A 303 17.52 -7.02 6.90
N SER A 304 17.57 -8.33 6.67
CA SER A 304 17.26 -8.89 5.35
C SER A 304 15.78 -8.73 5.02
N LEU A 305 14.88 -8.91 5.99
CA LEU A 305 13.45 -8.65 5.87
C LEU A 305 13.19 -7.19 5.48
N ASP A 306 13.67 -6.23 6.27
CA ASP A 306 13.44 -4.80 6.04
C ASP A 306 13.98 -4.36 4.67
N VAL A 307 15.18 -4.81 4.31
CA VAL A 307 15.79 -4.54 2.99
C VAL A 307 14.98 -5.18 1.86
N GLY A 308 14.54 -6.43 2.01
CA GLY A 308 13.77 -7.14 0.99
C GLY A 308 12.42 -6.47 0.70
N VAL A 309 11.74 -6.02 1.75
CA VAL A 309 10.48 -5.28 1.63
C VAL A 309 10.68 -3.97 0.86
N VAL A 310 11.63 -3.13 1.28
CA VAL A 310 11.88 -1.83 0.62
C VAL A 310 12.41 -2.02 -0.81
N ALA A 311 13.32 -2.97 -1.01
CA ALA A 311 13.97 -3.19 -2.30
C ALA A 311 13.00 -3.63 -3.41
N SER A 312 11.85 -4.21 -3.03
CA SER A 312 10.79 -4.58 -3.97
C SER A 312 9.64 -3.56 -4.01
N ALA A 313 9.11 -3.10 -2.87
CA ALA A 313 7.93 -2.20 -2.83
C ALA A 313 8.25 -0.71 -3.13
N SER A 314 9.51 -0.29 -3.05
CA SER A 314 9.95 1.06 -3.46
C SER A 314 11.34 0.98 -4.07
N PRO A 315 11.44 0.35 -5.26
CA PRO A 315 12.71 -0.14 -5.79
C PRO A 315 13.67 0.96 -6.21
N GLN A 316 13.22 2.22 -6.34
CA GLN A 316 14.08 3.37 -6.63
C GLN A 316 14.50 4.16 -5.39
N SER A 317 13.99 3.82 -4.20
CA SER A 317 14.44 4.42 -2.96
C SER A 317 15.88 4.00 -2.66
N THR A 318 16.74 4.96 -2.34
CA THR A 318 18.03 4.63 -1.70
C THR A 318 17.77 4.13 -0.27
N ILE A 319 18.31 2.96 0.08
CA ILE A 319 18.20 2.36 1.41
C ILE A 319 19.36 2.84 2.30
N GLY A 320 19.05 3.52 3.41
CA GLY A 320 20.04 3.90 4.41
C GLY A 320 20.05 2.94 5.59
N LEU A 321 21.13 2.18 5.80
CA LEU A 321 21.24 1.25 6.92
C LEU A 321 21.89 1.94 8.12
N TYR A 322 21.15 2.10 9.23
CA TYR A 322 21.61 2.81 10.42
C TYR A 322 22.01 1.84 11.52
N ALA A 323 23.32 1.53 11.60
CA ALA A 323 23.86 0.62 12.60
C ALA A 323 23.93 1.21 14.02
N GLY A 324 23.72 2.51 14.19
CA GLY A 324 23.86 3.19 15.49
C GLY A 324 25.30 3.19 16.00
N SER A 325 25.48 2.97 17.30
CA SER A 325 26.81 2.99 17.92
C SER A 325 27.70 1.81 17.54
N GLY A 326 27.15 0.73 16.97
CA GLY A 326 27.86 -0.52 16.74
C GLY A 326 28.30 -1.17 18.06
N PHE A 327 29.22 -2.13 17.95
CA PHE A 327 29.64 -3.01 19.04
C PHE A 327 31.09 -2.82 19.51
N ASP A 328 31.81 -1.86 18.90
CA ASP A 328 33.16 -1.49 19.29
C ASP A 328 33.15 -0.54 20.50
N ASP A 329 34.32 -0.34 21.14
CA ASP A 329 34.49 0.64 22.23
C ASP A 329 33.43 0.58 23.36
N HIS A 330 33.05 -0.65 23.72
CA HIS A 330 32.10 -0.97 24.78
C HIS A 330 30.64 -0.55 24.50
N ALA A 331 30.33 -0.17 23.26
CA ALA A 331 28.99 0.07 22.78
C ALA A 331 28.16 -1.23 22.69
N GLN A 332 26.85 -1.08 22.78
CA GLN A 332 25.90 -2.19 22.73
C GLN A 332 24.88 -2.07 21.61
N SER A 333 24.87 -0.95 20.90
CA SER A 333 24.08 -0.74 19.71
C SER A 333 22.58 -0.90 19.93
N ASN A 334 22.03 -0.26 20.96
CA ASN A 334 20.57 -0.27 21.10
C ASN A 334 19.87 0.65 20.09
N SER A 335 18.58 0.40 19.86
CA SER A 335 17.77 1.08 18.83
C SER A 335 17.76 2.60 18.98
N PHE A 336 17.89 3.13 20.21
CA PHE A 336 17.97 4.57 20.44
C PHE A 336 19.14 5.21 19.69
N THR A 337 20.33 4.58 19.72
CA THR A 337 21.51 5.11 19.01
C THR A 337 21.33 5.10 17.51
N ALA A 338 20.68 4.07 16.96
CA ALA A 338 20.40 3.93 15.53
C ALA A 338 19.34 4.94 15.05
N PHE A 339 18.24 5.13 15.81
CA PHE A 339 17.28 6.21 15.56
C PHE A 339 17.95 7.58 15.59
N GLN A 340 18.77 7.84 16.61
CA GLN A 340 19.48 9.11 16.72
C GLN A 340 20.43 9.33 15.53
N ALA A 341 21.15 8.30 15.09
CA ALA A 341 21.98 8.37 13.89
C ALA A 341 21.16 8.68 12.63
N ALA A 342 19.97 8.08 12.47
CA ALA A 342 19.07 8.35 11.36
C ALA A 342 18.53 9.79 11.36
N PHE A 343 18.05 10.28 12.50
CA PHE A 343 17.47 11.62 12.60
C PHE A 343 18.51 12.73 12.38
N TRP A 344 19.76 12.45 12.74
CA TRP A 344 20.88 13.39 12.61
C TRP A 344 21.81 13.11 11.42
N ASP A 345 21.41 12.25 10.48
CA ASP A 345 22.09 12.13 9.19
C ASP A 345 21.77 13.35 8.32
N LEU A 346 22.65 14.35 8.40
CA LEU A 346 22.55 15.58 7.61
C LEU A 346 23.16 15.43 6.21
N VAL A 347 23.79 14.29 5.92
CA VAL A 347 24.46 14.04 4.63
C VAL A 347 23.50 13.36 3.66
N ASN A 348 22.92 12.24 4.07
CA ASN A 348 21.98 11.48 3.25
C ASN A 348 20.52 11.91 3.48
N ASN A 349 20.24 12.57 4.61
CA ASN A 349 18.98 13.25 4.91
C ASN A 349 17.72 12.41 4.58
N PRO A 350 17.55 11.23 5.19
CA PRO A 350 16.37 10.40 4.97
C PRO A 350 15.11 11.19 5.35
N SER A 351 14.11 11.16 4.48
CA SER A 351 12.81 11.80 4.75
C SER A 351 11.81 10.86 5.43
N VAL A 352 12.07 9.55 5.32
CA VAL A 352 11.32 8.47 5.94
C VAL A 352 12.30 7.57 6.68
N VAL A 353 11.97 7.18 7.91
CA VAL A 353 12.72 6.22 8.72
C VAL A 353 11.78 5.10 9.15
N SER A 354 12.17 3.86 8.89
CA SER A 354 11.51 2.66 9.38
C SER A 354 12.31 2.04 10.52
N SER A 355 11.61 1.45 11.48
CA SER A 355 12.22 0.60 12.50
C SER A 355 11.32 -0.57 12.83
N SER A 356 11.88 -1.76 12.68
CA SER A 356 11.29 -3.02 13.14
C SER A 356 11.78 -3.41 14.54
N PHE A 357 12.69 -2.62 15.13
CA PHE A 357 13.24 -2.85 16.47
C PHE A 357 12.55 -2.03 17.56
N SER A 358 12.12 -2.69 18.63
CA SER A 358 11.53 -2.02 19.79
C SER A 358 12.54 -1.23 20.63
N LEU A 359 12.06 -0.21 21.34
CA LEU A 359 12.74 0.36 22.50
C LEU A 359 12.26 -0.40 23.76
N PHE A 360 12.88 -1.55 24.02
CA PHE A 360 12.36 -2.58 24.94
C PHE A 360 12.06 -2.15 26.39
N GLN A 361 12.67 -1.06 26.88
CA GLN A 361 12.50 -0.66 28.27
C GLN A 361 11.09 -0.12 28.53
N GLN A 362 10.48 -0.51 29.66
CA GLN A 362 9.19 0.04 30.12
C GLN A 362 9.44 1.21 31.08
N SER A 363 9.76 2.38 30.52
CA SER A 363 10.12 3.54 31.32
C SER A 363 8.91 4.22 31.96
N LYS A 364 9.06 4.65 33.20
CA LYS A 364 8.03 5.37 33.94
C LYS A 364 7.86 6.79 33.42
N ARG A 365 6.63 7.26 33.28
CA ARG A 365 6.37 8.66 32.89
C ARG A 365 6.90 9.66 33.92
N GLY A 366 7.44 10.76 33.40
CA GLY A 366 8.09 11.80 34.21
C GLY A 366 9.42 11.36 34.78
N SER A 367 9.99 10.24 34.30
CA SER A 367 11.39 9.89 34.50
C SER A 367 12.26 10.58 33.44
N PRO A 368 13.57 10.76 33.71
CA PRO A 368 14.52 11.21 32.69
C PRO A 368 14.65 10.23 31.51
N PHE A 369 14.26 8.96 31.66
CA PHE A 369 14.37 7.95 30.60
C PHE A 369 13.25 8.08 29.56
N ALA A 370 11.99 8.16 30.03
CA ALA A 370 10.85 8.43 29.17
C ALA A 370 11.02 9.78 28.46
N ASN A 371 11.53 10.80 29.18
CA ASN A 371 11.83 12.10 28.59
C ASN A 371 12.88 12.00 27.46
N ALA A 372 13.92 11.17 27.60
CA ALA A 372 14.92 11.01 26.54
C ALA A 372 14.31 10.42 25.24
N VAL A 373 13.38 9.48 25.38
CA VAL A 373 12.69 8.84 24.25
C VAL A 373 11.67 9.77 23.61
N ASP A 374 10.82 10.42 24.41
CA ASP A 374 9.82 11.39 23.90
C ASP A 374 10.54 12.48 23.08
N GLU A 375 11.64 12.99 23.61
CA GLU A 375 12.43 14.04 23.00
C GLU A 375 13.18 13.60 21.72
N LEU A 376 13.53 12.32 21.59
CA LEU A 376 14.12 11.75 20.39
C LEU A 376 13.14 11.80 19.20
N PHE A 377 11.87 11.48 19.42
CA PHE A 377 10.86 11.55 18.36
C PHE A 377 10.34 12.98 18.10
N VAL A 378 10.43 13.87 19.09
CA VAL A 378 10.27 15.32 18.84
C VAL A 378 11.37 15.84 17.90
N ASP A 379 12.61 15.36 18.03
CA ASP A 379 13.67 15.74 17.09
C ASP A 379 13.36 15.27 15.65
N ALA A 380 12.80 14.06 15.46
CA ALA A 380 12.35 13.58 14.16
C ALA A 380 11.23 14.46 13.56
N ALA A 381 10.22 14.80 14.36
CA ALA A 381 9.13 15.68 13.93
C ALA A 381 9.63 17.07 13.52
N LEU A 382 10.56 17.66 14.27
CA LEU A 382 11.18 18.95 13.94
C LEU A 382 12.11 18.87 12.72
N ARG A 383 12.74 17.72 12.47
CA ARG A 383 13.51 17.43 11.24
C ARG A 383 12.62 17.20 10.02
N ASN A 384 11.29 17.16 10.20
CA ASN A 384 10.32 16.81 9.16
C ASN A 384 10.54 15.40 8.57
N ILE A 385 10.82 14.44 9.45
CA ILE A 385 11.01 13.02 9.10
C ILE A 385 9.75 12.25 9.47
N SER A 386 9.23 11.44 8.54
CA SER A 386 8.18 10.46 8.83
C SER A 386 8.81 9.22 9.45
N VAL A 387 8.29 8.75 10.59
CA VAL A 387 8.82 7.56 11.27
C VAL A 387 7.75 6.47 11.27
N ALA A 388 7.98 5.37 10.55
CA ALA A 388 7.20 4.15 10.62
C ALA A 388 7.84 3.20 11.64
N PHE A 389 7.07 2.74 12.62
CA PHE A 389 7.58 1.91 13.71
C PHE A 389 6.66 0.69 13.88
N ALA A 390 7.23 -0.51 13.73
CA ALA A 390 6.55 -1.76 14.01
C ALA A 390 5.89 -1.77 15.40
N GLY A 391 4.65 -2.25 15.44
CA GLY A 391 3.84 -2.36 16.65
C GLY A 391 4.35 -3.41 17.64
N ASN A 392 5.23 -4.32 17.19
CA ASN A 392 5.68 -5.60 17.75
C ASN A 392 4.67 -6.77 17.63
N ASP A 393 5.18 -7.96 17.95
CA ASP A 393 4.63 -9.26 17.54
C ASP A 393 4.18 -10.13 18.73
N TRP A 394 3.95 -9.53 19.89
CA TRP A 394 3.70 -10.22 21.18
C TRP A 394 2.23 -10.20 21.61
N GLY A 395 1.34 -9.72 20.74
CA GLY A 395 -0.09 -9.52 20.97
C GLY A 395 -0.38 -8.56 22.14
N SER A 396 -1.58 -8.67 22.71
CA SER A 396 -2.00 -7.78 23.80
C SER A 396 -1.15 -7.90 25.06
N SER A 397 -0.45 -9.01 25.28
CA SER A 397 0.33 -9.23 26.51
C SER A 397 1.71 -8.59 26.50
N TRP A 398 2.26 -8.28 25.32
CA TRP A 398 3.66 -7.92 25.16
C TRP A 398 4.64 -8.96 25.75
N ASN A 399 4.22 -10.23 25.80
CA ASN A 399 4.94 -11.36 26.42
C ASN A 399 5.26 -11.19 27.92
N PHE A 400 4.50 -10.34 28.62
CA PHE A 400 4.61 -10.22 30.07
C PHE A 400 3.63 -11.16 30.78
N ALA A 401 4.14 -12.04 31.63
CA ALA A 401 3.31 -12.94 32.44
C ALA A 401 2.69 -12.24 33.68
N ASN A 402 2.32 -10.96 33.56
CA ASN A 402 1.69 -10.15 34.63
C ASN A 402 0.15 -10.26 34.63
N GLY A 403 -0.41 -10.98 33.65
CA GLY A 403 -1.83 -11.21 33.51
C GLY A 403 -2.63 -10.01 32.99
N LEU A 404 -1.97 -9.00 32.40
CA LEU A 404 -2.60 -7.79 31.84
C LEU A 404 -2.41 -7.69 30.32
N ALA A 405 -3.17 -6.79 29.69
CA ALA A 405 -2.83 -6.25 28.39
C ALA A 405 -1.81 -5.12 28.53
N ASN A 406 -0.70 -5.19 27.79
CA ASN A 406 0.43 -4.28 27.85
C ASN A 406 0.71 -3.69 26.45
N VAL A 407 1.42 -2.57 26.42
CA VAL A 407 1.95 -1.97 25.19
C VAL A 407 3.41 -1.57 25.44
N ALA A 408 4.22 -1.53 24.38
CA ALA A 408 5.59 -1.01 24.45
C ALA A 408 5.57 0.50 24.75
N THR A 409 5.73 0.89 26.01
CA THR A 409 5.61 2.32 26.38
C THR A 409 6.69 3.19 25.73
N ASN A 410 7.94 2.74 25.57
CA ASN A 410 8.92 3.57 24.86
C ASN A 410 8.75 3.57 23.34
N SER A 411 8.02 2.60 22.78
CA SER A 411 7.74 2.53 21.34
C SER A 411 6.41 3.21 20.96
N SER A 412 5.57 3.60 21.92
CA SER A 412 4.26 4.25 21.69
C SER A 412 4.34 5.77 21.51
N SER A 413 5.34 6.29 20.80
CA SER A 413 5.48 7.74 20.60
C SER A 413 4.32 8.32 19.78
N PRO A 414 3.67 9.43 20.18
CA PRO A 414 2.64 10.10 19.37
C PRO A 414 3.19 10.82 18.13
N TYR A 415 4.51 10.87 17.97
CA TYR A 415 5.18 11.49 16.83
C TYR A 415 5.75 10.46 15.84
N ALA A 416 5.49 9.17 16.08
CA ALA A 416 5.75 8.09 15.15
C ALA A 416 4.42 7.46 14.70
N LEU A 417 4.42 6.91 13.49
CA LEU A 417 3.34 6.09 12.97
C LEU A 417 3.55 4.66 13.47
N ILE A 418 2.70 4.19 14.39
CA ILE A 418 2.79 2.82 14.90
C ILE A 418 2.01 1.89 13.98
N VAL A 419 2.69 0.91 13.42
CA VAL A 419 2.18 -0.01 12.41
C VAL A 419 1.90 -1.38 13.03
N GLY A 420 0.64 -1.74 13.19
CA GLY A 420 0.20 -3.05 13.65
C GLY A 420 0.16 -4.10 12.54
N GLY A 421 -0.36 -5.28 12.88
CA GLY A 421 -0.31 -6.44 12.01
C GLY A 421 -1.66 -7.07 11.68
N THR A 422 -1.84 -7.39 10.40
CA THR A 422 -2.97 -8.15 9.88
C THR A 422 -2.53 -9.46 9.24
N SER A 423 -3.49 -10.34 8.99
CA SER A 423 -3.32 -11.59 8.26
C SER A 423 -4.26 -11.60 7.07
N LEU A 424 -3.68 -11.59 5.88
CA LEU A 424 -4.40 -11.58 4.61
C LEU A 424 -4.66 -13.01 4.12
N THR A 425 -5.93 -13.29 3.81
CA THR A 425 -6.37 -14.55 3.21
C THR A 425 -6.89 -14.26 1.82
N THR A 426 -6.18 -14.78 0.81
CA THR A 426 -6.60 -14.70 -0.59
C THR A 426 -7.76 -15.67 -0.84
N LEU A 427 -8.51 -15.45 -1.92
CA LEU A 427 -9.61 -16.33 -2.30
C LEU A 427 -9.12 -17.76 -2.56
N GLY A 428 -7.93 -17.90 -3.16
CA GLY A 428 -7.29 -19.18 -3.46
C GLY A 428 -6.82 -19.91 -2.21
N ALA A 429 -6.33 -19.18 -1.20
CA ALA A 429 -5.89 -19.77 0.07
C ALA A 429 -7.05 -20.06 1.04
N ALA A 430 -8.20 -19.41 0.87
CA ALA A 430 -9.33 -19.52 1.79
C ALA A 430 -9.82 -20.98 2.02
N PRO A 431 -9.91 -21.86 1.01
CA PRO A 431 -10.23 -23.28 1.20
C PRO A 431 -9.25 -24.04 2.11
N GLY A 432 -8.00 -23.61 2.18
CA GLY A 432 -6.94 -24.19 3.02
C GLY A 432 -6.98 -23.73 4.48
N ASP A 433 -7.70 -22.65 4.81
CA ASP A 433 -7.87 -22.16 6.18
C ASP A 433 -9.18 -22.70 6.80
N PRO A 434 -9.13 -23.59 7.82
CA PRO A 434 -10.32 -24.17 8.43
C PRO A 434 -11.20 -23.16 9.19
N THR A 435 -10.66 -22.03 9.62
CA THR A 435 -11.42 -20.96 10.29
C THR A 435 -12.24 -20.13 9.30
N VAL A 436 -11.83 -20.10 8.03
CA VAL A 436 -12.52 -19.40 6.93
C VAL A 436 -13.47 -20.35 6.18
N PHE A 437 -13.02 -21.57 5.88
CA PHE A 437 -13.71 -22.55 5.05
C PHE A 437 -14.55 -23.58 5.82
N GLN A 438 -14.21 -23.90 7.06
CA GLN A 438 -14.83 -25.03 7.78
C GLN A 438 -15.36 -24.67 9.17
N ASP A 439 -15.77 -23.41 9.42
CA ASP A 439 -16.25 -22.98 10.74
C ASP A 439 -17.33 -23.94 11.29
N PRO A 440 -16.97 -24.83 12.24
CA PRO A 440 -17.86 -25.90 12.68
C PRO A 440 -18.96 -25.39 13.60
N THR A 441 -18.90 -24.10 13.97
CA THR A 441 -19.89 -23.44 14.83
C THR A 441 -21.02 -22.77 14.03
N ARG A 442 -20.90 -22.72 12.70
CA ARG A 442 -21.89 -22.10 11.81
C ARG A 442 -22.44 -23.12 10.81
N ALA A 443 -23.65 -22.85 10.32
CA ALA A 443 -24.30 -23.69 9.31
C ALA A 443 -23.65 -23.57 7.91
N ALA A 444 -22.98 -22.44 7.65
CA ALA A 444 -22.18 -22.16 6.45
C ALA A 444 -20.95 -21.31 6.85
N SER A 445 -19.81 -21.61 6.23
CA SER A 445 -18.53 -20.96 6.49
C SER A 445 -18.52 -19.50 5.99
N LEU A 446 -17.44 -18.76 6.23
CA LEU A 446 -17.29 -17.41 5.66
C LEU A 446 -17.15 -17.50 4.14
N TYR A 447 -16.31 -18.43 3.67
CA TYR A 447 -16.10 -18.71 2.26
C TYR A 447 -17.42 -19.08 1.54
N ASP A 448 -18.17 -20.05 2.07
CA ASP A 448 -19.42 -20.50 1.43
C ASP A 448 -20.44 -19.37 1.28
N ARG A 449 -20.53 -18.49 2.30
CA ARG A 449 -21.41 -17.32 2.25
C ARG A 449 -20.95 -16.30 1.22
N ALA A 450 -19.65 -16.04 1.13
CA ALA A 450 -19.09 -15.10 0.17
C ALA A 450 -19.30 -15.59 -1.28
N ILE A 451 -18.98 -16.85 -1.57
CA ILE A 451 -19.23 -17.49 -2.87
C ILE A 451 -20.73 -17.54 -3.22
N ALA A 452 -21.60 -17.69 -2.22
CA ALA A 452 -23.05 -17.68 -2.43
C ALA A 452 -23.66 -16.27 -2.62
N GLY A 453 -22.86 -15.19 -2.58
CA GLY A 453 -23.36 -13.83 -2.71
C GLY A 453 -24.11 -13.31 -1.48
N ASP A 454 -23.82 -13.80 -0.27
CA ASP A 454 -24.50 -13.33 0.95
C ASP A 454 -24.18 -11.85 1.22
N ALA A 455 -25.16 -10.98 1.00
CA ALA A 455 -25.01 -9.52 1.08
C ALA A 455 -24.41 -9.03 2.41
N ALA A 456 -24.79 -9.61 3.56
CA ALA A 456 -24.25 -9.19 4.86
C ALA A 456 -22.78 -9.56 5.04
N THR A 457 -22.37 -10.72 4.51
CA THR A 457 -20.98 -11.15 4.49
C THR A 457 -20.17 -10.28 3.54
N LEU A 458 -20.62 -10.13 2.29
CA LEU A 458 -19.93 -9.32 1.28
C LEU A 458 -19.80 -7.86 1.71
N TRP A 459 -20.84 -7.25 2.27
CA TRP A 459 -20.77 -5.87 2.77
C TRP A 459 -19.63 -5.66 3.77
N ARG A 460 -19.46 -6.62 4.70
CA ARG A 460 -18.39 -6.56 5.70
C ARG A 460 -17.01 -6.84 5.11
N LEU A 461 -16.91 -7.79 4.18
CA LEU A 461 -15.64 -8.09 3.49
C LEU A 461 -15.21 -6.94 2.59
N ILE A 462 -16.17 -6.27 1.94
CA ILE A 462 -15.91 -5.05 1.15
C ILE A 462 -15.29 -4.01 2.03
N GLY A 463 -15.82 -3.75 3.24
CA GLY A 463 -15.19 -2.83 4.20
C GLY A 463 -13.72 -3.19 4.51
N GLY A 464 -13.42 -4.49 4.63
CA GLY A 464 -12.08 -5.03 4.85
C GLY A 464 -11.19 -5.18 3.60
N GLY A 465 -11.60 -4.64 2.45
CA GLY A 465 -10.74 -4.55 1.24
C GLY A 465 -11.19 -5.41 0.05
N LEU A 466 -12.25 -6.21 0.16
CA LEU A 466 -12.77 -6.95 -0.99
C LEU A 466 -13.29 -5.98 -2.07
N SER A 467 -12.75 -6.10 -3.29
CA SER A 467 -13.13 -5.28 -4.45
C SER A 467 -13.86 -6.06 -5.54
N ILE A 468 -13.82 -7.40 -5.51
CA ILE A 468 -14.33 -8.28 -6.56
C ILE A 468 -15.30 -9.32 -5.98
N LEU A 469 -16.37 -9.64 -6.73
CA LEU A 469 -17.32 -10.67 -6.33
C LEU A 469 -16.62 -12.04 -6.33
N PRO A 470 -16.53 -12.75 -5.18
CA PRO A 470 -15.75 -13.99 -5.12
C PRO A 470 -16.19 -15.10 -6.07
N SER A 471 -17.44 -15.06 -6.55
CA SER A 471 -17.98 -16.07 -7.48
C SER A 471 -17.64 -15.84 -8.95
N SER A 472 -17.12 -14.65 -9.34
CA SER A 472 -16.69 -14.37 -10.71
C SER A 472 -15.20 -14.67 -10.95
N VAL A 473 -14.40 -14.82 -9.90
CA VAL A 473 -12.96 -15.02 -10.01
C VAL A 473 -12.62 -16.44 -10.49
N SER A 474 -11.77 -16.54 -11.51
CA SER A 474 -11.26 -17.82 -12.02
C SER A 474 -10.35 -18.52 -10.99
N ALA A 475 -10.16 -19.83 -11.13
CA ALA A 475 -9.30 -20.58 -10.22
C ALA A 475 -7.81 -20.17 -10.31
N GLN A 476 -7.38 -19.65 -11.47
CA GLN A 476 -6.02 -19.19 -11.73
C GLN A 476 -5.71 -17.90 -10.97
N HIS A 477 -6.67 -16.99 -10.88
CA HIS A 477 -6.50 -15.64 -10.32
C HIS A 477 -6.92 -15.52 -8.84
N ALA A 478 -7.52 -16.57 -8.27
CA ALA A 478 -7.94 -16.58 -6.88
C ALA A 478 -6.80 -16.29 -5.87
N GLY A 479 -5.54 -16.55 -6.25
CA GLY A 479 -4.35 -16.23 -5.44
C GLY A 479 -4.06 -14.73 -5.29
N GLN A 480 -4.55 -13.89 -6.21
CA GLN A 480 -4.30 -12.44 -6.27
C GLN A 480 -5.45 -11.61 -5.70
N VAL A 481 -6.58 -12.23 -5.38
CA VAL A 481 -7.76 -11.53 -4.81
C VAL A 481 -7.83 -11.73 -3.30
N ALA A 482 -7.86 -10.63 -2.53
CA ALA A 482 -8.11 -10.71 -1.09
C ALA A 482 -9.57 -11.10 -0.82
N LEU A 483 -9.79 -12.20 -0.09
CA LEU A 483 -11.13 -12.53 0.43
C LEU A 483 -11.36 -11.89 1.79
N LEU A 484 -10.38 -12.00 2.68
CA LEU A 484 -10.46 -11.59 4.08
C LEU A 484 -9.12 -11.05 4.53
N GLU A 485 -9.11 -9.86 5.12
CA GLU A 485 -8.04 -9.40 5.98
C GLU A 485 -8.54 -9.35 7.44
N SER A 486 -7.72 -9.86 8.37
CA SER A 486 -8.08 -10.05 9.78
C SER A 486 -6.93 -9.69 10.71
N VAL A 487 -7.17 -9.57 12.02
CA VAL A 487 -6.08 -9.36 13.00
C VAL A 487 -5.10 -10.53 12.95
N TRP A 488 -3.81 -10.23 12.84
CA TRP A 488 -2.74 -11.22 12.92
C TRP A 488 -2.63 -11.77 14.35
N ASN A 489 -2.96 -13.04 14.53
CA ASN A 489 -2.83 -13.76 15.79
C ASN A 489 -2.93 -15.26 15.52
N ILE A 490 -1.77 -15.93 15.51
CA ILE A 490 -1.67 -17.34 15.15
C ILE A 490 -1.90 -18.31 16.33
N LEU A 491 -2.22 -17.78 17.53
CA LEU A 491 -2.41 -18.61 18.71
C LEU A 491 -3.53 -19.63 18.50
N GLN A 492 -3.26 -20.87 18.90
CA GLN A 492 -4.19 -21.98 18.83
C GLN A 492 -4.19 -22.75 20.14
N VAL A 493 -5.39 -23.01 20.67
CA VAL A 493 -5.58 -23.83 21.86
C VAL A 493 -6.08 -25.20 21.44
N SER A 494 -5.40 -26.25 21.90
CA SER A 494 -5.83 -27.65 21.77
C SER A 494 -6.30 -28.21 23.11
N GLU A 495 -7.16 -29.23 23.06
CA GLU A 495 -7.63 -29.95 24.25
C GLU A 495 -7.51 -31.47 24.04
N ASP A 496 -6.92 -32.14 25.03
CA ASP A 496 -6.88 -33.60 25.11
C ASP A 496 -7.27 -34.07 26.52
N GLN A 497 -8.43 -34.71 26.63
CA GLN A 497 -8.95 -35.31 27.87
C GLN A 497 -8.99 -34.34 29.08
N GLY A 498 -9.38 -33.10 28.85
CA GLY A 498 -9.51 -32.03 29.84
C GLY A 498 -8.20 -31.29 30.13
N ARG A 499 -7.14 -31.54 29.36
CA ARG A 499 -5.87 -30.80 29.41
C ARG A 499 -5.77 -29.87 28.22
N TYR A 500 -5.50 -28.61 28.48
CA TYR A 500 -5.36 -27.59 27.44
C TYR A 500 -3.89 -27.35 27.14
N SER A 501 -3.57 -27.15 25.86
CA SER A 501 -2.26 -26.64 25.43
C SER A 501 -2.44 -25.48 24.46
N ILE A 502 -1.53 -24.51 24.48
CA ILE A 502 -1.52 -23.39 23.54
C ILE A 502 -0.23 -23.40 22.70
N LEU A 503 -0.37 -23.16 21.39
CA LEU A 503 0.73 -23.08 20.44
C LEU A 503 0.53 -21.87 19.50
N PRO A 504 1.61 -21.16 19.13
CA PRO A 504 2.93 -21.17 19.76
C PRO A 504 2.90 -20.89 21.27
N ALA A 505 4.00 -21.20 21.96
CA ALA A 505 4.07 -21.06 23.41
C ALA A 505 4.19 -19.58 23.81
N LEU A 506 3.24 -19.08 24.62
CA LEU A 506 3.39 -17.80 25.31
C LEU A 506 4.62 -17.87 26.23
N GLY A 507 5.46 -16.84 26.23
CA GLY A 507 6.72 -16.80 26.98
C GLY A 507 7.98 -17.06 26.15
N SER A 508 7.88 -17.53 24.90
CA SER A 508 9.04 -17.73 24.01
C SER A 508 8.85 -17.10 22.63
N ASP A 509 7.84 -17.54 21.87
CA ASP A 509 7.71 -17.25 20.43
C ASP A 509 6.26 -16.91 20.09
N ILE A 510 5.81 -15.69 20.40
CA ILE A 510 4.46 -15.24 20.04
C ILE A 510 4.54 -14.59 18.65
N ALA A 511 3.53 -14.85 17.82
CA ALA A 511 3.33 -14.20 16.53
C ALA A 511 1.89 -13.66 16.47
N ALA A 512 1.71 -12.47 17.06
CA ALA A 512 0.43 -11.78 17.10
C ALA A 512 0.64 -10.26 17.11
N GLY A 513 -0.14 -9.52 16.34
CA GLY A 513 -0.03 -8.06 16.27
C GLY A 513 -0.32 -7.40 17.61
N ASP A 514 0.61 -6.59 18.10
CA ASP A 514 0.43 -5.78 19.30
C ASP A 514 -0.63 -4.70 19.12
N GLY A 515 -1.28 -4.33 20.23
CA GLY A 515 -2.24 -3.23 20.24
C GLY A 515 -2.86 -3.03 21.62
N GLY A 516 -3.20 -1.78 21.94
CA GLY A 516 -3.79 -1.43 23.22
C GLY A 516 -3.67 0.04 23.57
N VAL A 517 -3.68 0.33 24.89
CA VAL A 517 -3.71 1.70 25.41
C VAL A 517 -2.52 1.95 26.30
N ASP A 518 -1.69 2.90 25.92
CA ASP A 518 -0.66 3.43 26.79
C ASP A 518 -1.27 4.45 27.78
N THR A 519 -1.72 3.93 28.92
CA THR A 519 -2.28 4.75 30.01
C THR A 519 -1.25 5.66 30.68
N ASN A 520 0.04 5.50 30.38
CA ASN A 520 1.04 6.45 30.83
C ASN A 520 0.95 7.74 30.03
N ARG A 521 0.52 7.75 28.76
CA ARG A 521 0.47 8.95 27.91
C ARG A 521 -0.95 9.50 27.77
N PRO A 522 -1.12 10.83 27.58
CA PRO A 522 -2.44 11.38 27.26
C PRO A 522 -2.85 10.94 25.85
N VAL A 523 -4.15 10.96 25.57
CA VAL A 523 -4.67 10.79 24.20
C VAL A 523 -4.19 11.98 23.35
N PRO A 524 -3.49 11.77 22.23
CA PRO A 524 -3.07 12.84 21.34
C PRO A 524 -4.26 13.59 20.73
N THR A 525 -4.07 14.85 20.38
CA THR A 525 -5.14 15.72 19.84
C THR A 525 -5.79 15.13 18.59
N TYR A 526 -4.99 14.55 17.68
CA TYR A 526 -5.52 13.90 16.48
C TYR A 526 -6.46 12.71 16.79
N GLN A 527 -6.23 11.96 17.88
CA GLN A 527 -7.15 10.90 18.32
C GLN A 527 -8.41 11.50 18.97
N THR A 528 -8.28 12.55 19.79
CA THR A 528 -9.46 13.19 20.40
C THR A 528 -10.33 13.91 19.39
N ASP A 529 -9.72 14.57 18.40
CA ASP A 529 -10.42 15.26 17.30
C ASP A 529 -11.13 14.26 16.39
N PHE A 530 -10.55 13.07 16.22
CA PHE A 530 -11.22 11.93 15.57
C PHE A 530 -12.41 11.39 16.39
N GLY A 531 -12.57 11.82 17.64
CA GLY A 531 -13.63 11.38 18.54
C GLY A 531 -13.28 10.15 19.38
N LEU A 532 -12.00 9.80 19.51
CA LEU A 532 -11.54 8.65 20.26
C LEU A 532 -11.32 8.98 21.74
N THR A 533 -11.58 7.99 22.59
CA THR A 533 -11.15 7.97 23.99
C THR A 533 -10.66 6.55 24.31
N PRO A 534 -9.48 6.16 23.79
CA PRO A 534 -8.95 4.82 23.98
C PRO A 534 -8.93 4.47 25.46
N THR A 535 -9.52 3.33 25.81
CA THR A 535 -9.69 2.91 27.20
C THR A 535 -9.10 1.51 27.40
N SER A 536 -8.25 1.35 28.41
CA SER A 536 -7.61 0.07 28.72
C SER A 536 -8.63 -0.96 29.23
N VAL A 537 -8.48 -2.21 28.78
CA VAL A 537 -9.28 -3.36 29.27
C VAL A 537 -8.83 -3.89 30.64
N ASN A 538 -7.70 -3.41 31.16
CA ASN A 538 -7.14 -3.87 32.43
C ASN A 538 -8.04 -3.52 33.65
N PRO A 539 -7.91 -4.20 34.80
CA PRO A 539 -8.75 -4.00 35.99
C PRO A 539 -8.85 -2.56 36.51
N GLY A 540 -7.85 -1.71 36.24
CA GLY A 540 -7.82 -0.30 36.62
C GLY A 540 -8.47 0.65 35.60
N GLY A 541 -8.81 0.15 34.41
CA GLY A 541 -9.19 0.98 33.26
C GLY A 541 -8.11 2.01 32.94
N GLY A 542 -8.54 3.23 32.62
CA GLY A 542 -7.66 4.35 32.28
C GLY A 542 -7.70 4.66 30.79
N THR A 543 -7.39 5.91 30.46
CA THR A 543 -7.37 6.40 29.08
C THR A 543 -5.98 6.90 28.73
N GLY A 544 -5.61 6.81 27.47
CA GLY A 544 -4.30 7.24 26.99
C GLY A 544 -4.13 7.03 25.51
N ARG A 545 -2.90 7.14 25.00
CA ARG A 545 -2.60 6.94 23.58
C ARG A 545 -3.05 5.54 23.14
N GLY A 546 -3.93 5.45 22.15
CA GLY A 546 -4.31 4.19 21.51
C GLY A 546 -3.27 3.77 20.48
N THR A 547 -2.96 2.48 20.40
CA THR A 547 -2.03 1.87 19.43
C THR A 547 -2.63 0.57 18.88
N PRO A 548 -2.35 0.19 17.62
CA PRO A 548 -1.55 0.91 16.62
C PRO A 548 -2.29 2.12 16.03
N ASP A 549 -1.64 2.88 15.15
CA ASP A 549 -2.26 3.95 14.36
C ASP A 549 -2.85 3.39 13.06
N VAL A 550 -2.13 2.48 12.39
CA VAL A 550 -2.49 1.79 11.13
C VAL A 550 -1.95 0.36 11.17
N SER A 551 -2.27 -0.48 10.17
CA SER A 551 -1.70 -1.83 10.03
C SER A 551 -1.33 -2.18 8.59
N ALA A 552 -0.61 -3.29 8.40
CA ALA A 552 -0.48 -4.01 7.13
C ALA A 552 -0.24 -5.50 7.40
N ASN A 553 -0.20 -6.31 6.34
CA ASN A 553 0.01 -7.75 6.43
C ASN A 553 1.30 -8.04 7.21
N SER A 554 1.22 -9.00 8.12
CA SER A 554 2.28 -9.32 9.09
C SER A 554 2.41 -10.82 9.30
N GLY A 555 1.89 -11.65 8.39
CA GLY A 555 1.97 -13.10 8.52
C GLY A 555 0.61 -13.77 8.63
N GLY A 556 0.60 -14.91 9.32
CA GLY A 556 -0.61 -15.73 9.41
C GLY A 556 -0.88 -16.42 8.07
N ASN A 557 -1.83 -15.96 7.28
CA ASN A 557 -2.15 -16.60 6.01
C ASN A 557 -1.30 -16.13 4.84
N MET A 558 -0.50 -15.06 4.96
CA MET A 558 0.36 -14.54 3.88
C MET A 558 1.71 -14.09 4.43
N PHE A 559 2.81 -14.56 3.81
CA PHE A 559 4.19 -14.20 4.16
C PHE A 559 4.83 -13.35 3.06
N PHE A 560 5.89 -12.63 3.43
CA PHE A 560 6.70 -11.86 2.50
C PHE A 560 7.84 -12.72 1.95
N ILE A 561 8.06 -12.64 0.64
CA ILE A 561 9.25 -13.17 -0.02
C ILE A 561 10.40 -12.17 0.18
N THR A 562 11.44 -12.60 0.88
CA THR A 562 12.58 -11.79 1.31
C THR A 562 13.91 -12.51 1.06
N PRO A 563 15.06 -11.84 1.14
CA PRO A 563 16.36 -12.50 1.20
C PRO A 563 16.54 -13.29 2.50
N ARG A 564 17.38 -14.32 2.49
CA ARG A 564 17.84 -14.96 3.75
C ARG A 564 18.64 -13.98 4.62
N GLY A 565 18.90 -14.37 5.86
CA GLY A 565 19.70 -13.58 6.79
C GLY A 565 21.14 -13.26 6.32
N ASP A 566 21.68 -13.96 5.31
CA ASP A 566 22.95 -13.63 4.67
C ASP A 566 22.79 -12.85 3.34
N MET A 567 21.56 -12.47 2.99
CA MET A 567 21.09 -11.88 1.71
C MET A 567 21.10 -12.84 0.51
N SER A 568 21.54 -14.09 0.66
CA SER A 568 21.62 -15.03 -0.47
C SER A 568 20.33 -15.81 -0.66
N GLY A 569 19.90 -15.93 -1.92
CA GLY A 569 18.65 -16.60 -2.26
C GLY A 569 17.44 -16.05 -1.49
N LEU A 570 16.42 -16.87 -1.32
CA LEU A 570 15.13 -16.44 -0.81
C LEU A 570 14.77 -17.10 0.55
N SER A 571 13.97 -16.39 1.34
CA SER A 571 13.40 -16.71 2.66
C SER A 571 11.99 -16.14 2.78
N TRP A 572 11.14 -16.72 3.63
CA TRP A 572 9.76 -16.28 3.85
C TRP A 572 9.63 -15.73 5.26
N ASP A 573 9.33 -14.44 5.38
CA ASP A 573 9.31 -13.74 6.67
C ASP A 573 7.94 -13.10 6.94
N GLU A 574 7.70 -12.76 8.21
CA GLU A 574 6.45 -12.21 8.72
C GLU A 574 6.72 -11.18 9.84
N GLY A 575 5.69 -10.75 10.55
CA GLY A 575 5.78 -9.79 11.64
C GLY A 575 5.33 -8.39 11.28
N THR A 576 5.03 -7.58 12.30
CA THR A 576 4.88 -6.13 12.12
C THR A 576 6.19 -5.48 11.64
N SER A 577 7.29 -6.21 11.80
CA SER A 577 8.58 -6.00 11.15
C SER A 577 8.54 -5.97 9.63
N ALA A 578 7.64 -6.70 8.98
CA ALA A 578 7.43 -6.58 7.53
C ALA A 578 6.51 -5.40 7.18
N ALA A 579 5.52 -5.14 8.04
CA ALA A 579 4.52 -4.09 7.83
C ALA A 579 5.10 -2.67 7.93
N ALA A 580 6.03 -2.43 8.86
CA ALA A 580 6.65 -1.12 9.04
C ALA A 580 7.46 -0.62 7.81
N PRO A 581 8.40 -1.40 7.22
CA PRO A 581 9.11 -1.02 6.01
C PRO A 581 8.19 -0.94 4.78
N LEU A 582 7.08 -1.69 4.75
CA LEU A 582 6.06 -1.55 3.70
C LEU A 582 5.35 -0.18 3.79
N TRP A 583 4.97 0.25 5.01
CA TRP A 583 4.45 1.60 5.23
C TRP A 583 5.50 2.69 4.97
N ALA A 584 6.77 2.46 5.28
CA ALA A 584 7.84 3.38 4.94
C ALA A 584 8.00 3.56 3.42
N SER A 585 7.82 2.47 2.66
CA SER A 585 7.78 2.47 1.20
C SER A 585 6.62 3.34 0.70
N LEU A 586 5.41 3.15 1.23
CA LEU A 586 4.24 3.99 0.89
C LEU A 586 4.46 5.48 1.22
N LEU A 587 5.02 5.80 2.39
CA LEU A 587 5.34 7.18 2.79
C LEU A 587 6.36 7.83 1.85
N ALA A 588 7.33 7.07 1.33
CA ALA A 588 8.28 7.57 0.34
C ALA A 588 7.61 7.86 -1.01
N GLN A 589 6.65 7.04 -1.43
CA GLN A 589 5.82 7.32 -2.61
C GLN A 589 4.97 8.57 -2.41
N PHE A 590 4.35 8.75 -1.23
CA PHE A 590 3.61 9.98 -0.90
C PHE A 590 4.49 11.22 -0.95
N ASN A 591 5.71 11.18 -0.39
CA ASN A 591 6.65 12.30 -0.49
C ASN A 591 6.98 12.64 -1.95
N THR A 592 7.05 11.63 -2.83
CA THR A 592 7.32 11.80 -4.25
C THR A 592 6.16 12.51 -4.95
N ILE A 593 4.92 12.07 -4.70
CA ILE A 593 3.69 12.69 -5.20
C ILE A 593 3.53 14.12 -4.65
N PHE A 594 3.83 14.33 -3.37
CA PHE A 594 3.79 15.65 -2.75
C PHE A 594 4.77 16.60 -3.43
N ALA A 595 6.01 16.16 -3.64
CA ALA A 595 7.02 16.95 -4.33
C ALA A 595 6.61 17.29 -5.78
N ASP A 596 6.04 16.33 -6.50
CA ASP A 596 5.51 16.50 -7.87
C ASP A 596 4.41 17.57 -7.94
N GLN A 597 3.59 17.69 -6.90
CA GLN A 597 2.55 18.71 -6.77
C GLN A 597 2.99 19.99 -6.03
N GLY A 598 4.28 20.13 -5.71
CA GLY A 598 4.83 21.32 -5.04
C GLY A 598 4.55 21.42 -3.53
N LEU A 599 4.20 20.32 -2.88
CA LEU A 599 4.05 20.19 -1.43
C LEU A 599 5.38 19.78 -0.76
N PRO A 600 5.63 20.16 0.51
CA PRO A 600 6.75 19.63 1.28
C PRO A 600 6.53 18.16 1.65
N ASN A 601 7.61 17.44 2.02
CA ASN A 601 7.51 16.09 2.57
C ASN A 601 6.51 16.02 3.73
N LEU A 602 5.82 14.88 3.88
CA LEU A 602 4.82 14.63 4.91
C LEU A 602 5.34 14.92 6.32
N GLY A 603 6.51 14.36 6.66
CA GLY A 603 7.09 14.44 8.01
C GLY A 603 6.18 13.80 9.06
N PHE A 604 6.03 14.46 10.22
CA PHE A 604 5.02 14.06 11.20
C PHE A 604 3.62 14.36 10.67
N SER A 605 2.85 13.30 10.38
CA SER A 605 1.59 13.37 9.63
C SER A 605 0.46 12.48 10.18
N ASN A 606 0.52 12.00 11.42
CA ASN A 606 -0.55 11.19 12.01
C ASN A 606 -1.89 11.97 11.95
N ASP A 607 -1.87 13.27 12.23
CA ASP A 607 -3.03 14.15 12.10
C ASP A 607 -3.68 14.14 10.71
N LEU A 608 -2.87 14.14 9.64
CA LEU A 608 -3.37 14.00 8.26
C LEU A 608 -4.02 12.63 8.01
N LEU A 609 -3.45 11.54 8.53
CA LEU A 609 -4.01 10.19 8.36
C LEU A 609 -5.37 10.04 9.06
N TYR A 610 -5.49 10.55 10.28
CA TYR A 610 -6.78 10.57 10.99
C TYR A 610 -7.78 11.51 10.32
N GLN A 611 -7.34 12.64 9.76
CA GLN A 611 -8.21 13.50 8.95
C GLN A 611 -8.66 12.80 7.66
N ALA A 612 -7.76 12.08 6.97
CA ALA A 612 -8.07 11.28 5.79
C ALA A 612 -9.12 10.21 6.11
N ALA A 613 -8.98 9.47 7.22
CA ALA A 613 -9.98 8.49 7.65
C ALA A 613 -11.36 9.12 7.96
N ALA A 614 -11.40 10.41 8.34
CA ALA A 614 -12.66 11.11 8.60
C ALA A 614 -13.34 11.65 7.33
N VAL A 615 -12.57 12.13 6.35
CA VAL A 615 -13.12 12.71 5.10
C VAL A 615 -13.26 11.68 3.99
N ALA A 616 -12.39 10.67 3.98
CA ALA A 616 -12.29 9.61 2.99
C ALA A 616 -12.07 8.24 3.66
N PRO A 617 -13.07 7.71 4.38
CA PRO A 617 -12.92 6.44 5.11
C PRO A 617 -12.50 5.26 4.20
N ALA A 618 -12.78 5.29 2.90
CA ALA A 618 -12.36 4.26 1.96
C ALA A 618 -10.84 4.18 1.75
N ALA A 619 -10.08 5.19 2.16
CA ALA A 619 -8.62 5.22 2.13
C ALA A 619 -7.99 4.15 3.04
N PHE A 620 -8.78 3.55 3.93
CA PHE A 620 -8.37 2.43 4.77
C PHE A 620 -9.32 1.24 4.61
N ASN A 621 -8.78 0.04 4.59
CA ASN A 621 -9.55 -1.20 4.70
C ASN A 621 -9.81 -1.45 6.19
N ASP A 622 -11.09 -1.42 6.56
CA ASP A 622 -11.58 -1.53 7.93
C ASP A 622 -11.57 -3.00 8.39
N ILE A 623 -10.57 -3.36 9.19
CA ILE A 623 -10.40 -4.73 9.67
C ILE A 623 -11.38 -4.95 10.81
N THR A 624 -12.34 -5.84 10.60
CA THR A 624 -13.41 -6.08 11.58
C THR A 624 -13.40 -7.49 12.15
N TYR A 625 -12.45 -8.34 11.73
CA TYR A 625 -12.34 -9.75 12.13
C TYR A 625 -11.06 -10.01 12.91
N GLY A 626 -11.17 -10.73 14.03
CA GLY A 626 -10.03 -11.18 14.82
C GLY A 626 -9.83 -10.41 16.12
N ASN A 627 -8.81 -10.80 16.87
CA ASN A 627 -8.42 -10.19 18.14
C ASN A 627 -6.94 -10.45 18.40
N ASN A 628 -6.33 -9.65 19.27
CA ASN A 628 -4.93 -9.81 19.68
C ASN A 628 -4.76 -10.38 21.09
N THR A 629 -5.76 -11.06 21.65
CA THR A 629 -5.76 -11.45 23.07
C THR A 629 -4.69 -12.50 23.36
N SER A 630 -3.72 -12.14 24.20
CA SER A 630 -2.61 -13.03 24.59
C SER A 630 -2.23 -12.98 26.09
N SER A 631 -2.99 -12.29 26.95
CA SER A 631 -2.61 -12.08 28.36
C SER A 631 -2.63 -13.35 29.23
N TYR A 632 -1.57 -13.53 30.02
CA TYR A 632 -1.35 -14.75 30.82
C TYR A 632 -0.57 -14.51 32.11
N LEU A 633 -0.61 -15.50 33.00
CA LEU A 633 0.23 -15.65 34.19
C LEU A 633 0.97 -17.01 34.11
N TYR A 634 2.14 -17.12 34.72
CA TYR A 634 2.73 -18.43 34.98
C TYR A 634 1.93 -19.21 36.02
N ASP A 635 2.11 -20.54 35.99
CA ASP A 635 1.40 -21.55 36.76
C ASP A 635 -0.09 -21.61 36.44
N GLY A 636 -0.55 -22.75 35.90
CA GLY A 636 -1.97 -22.90 35.58
C GLY A 636 -2.34 -24.19 34.85
N PRO A 637 -3.59 -24.28 34.38
CA PRO A 637 -4.11 -25.51 33.78
C PRO A 637 -3.76 -25.68 32.29
N VAL A 638 -3.13 -24.68 31.66
CA VAL A 638 -2.79 -24.71 30.23
C VAL A 638 -1.29 -24.94 30.08
N THR A 639 -0.89 -25.91 29.25
CA THR A 639 0.52 -26.12 28.89
C THR A 639 0.93 -25.18 27.75
N ALA A 640 2.06 -24.49 27.89
CA ALA A 640 2.66 -23.64 26.87
C ALA A 640 4.15 -23.97 26.77
N GLY A 641 4.53 -24.78 25.79
CA GLY A 641 5.90 -25.34 25.73
C GLY A 641 6.20 -26.19 26.96
N ASP A 642 7.31 -25.88 27.65
CA ASP A 642 7.72 -26.53 28.90
C ASP A 642 7.04 -25.93 30.15
N ASP A 643 6.35 -24.80 30.01
CA ASP A 643 5.71 -24.08 31.09
C ASP A 643 4.21 -24.43 31.25
N THR A 644 3.66 -24.03 32.39
CA THR A 644 2.21 -24.00 32.59
C THR A 644 1.75 -22.59 32.87
N ILE A 645 0.59 -22.21 32.33
CA ILE A 645 0.08 -20.85 32.39
C ILE A 645 -1.40 -20.80 32.73
N THR A 646 -1.83 -19.65 33.23
CA THR A 646 -3.22 -19.24 33.41
C THR A 646 -3.54 -18.12 32.44
N LEU A 647 -4.45 -18.34 31.48
CA LEU A 647 -4.95 -17.31 30.59
C LEU A 647 -5.90 -16.36 31.33
N THR A 648 -5.71 -15.05 31.18
CA THR A 648 -6.53 -14.05 31.90
C THR A 648 -7.59 -13.39 31.00
N GLY A 649 -7.39 -13.40 29.67
CA GLY A 649 -8.38 -12.97 28.68
C GLY A 649 -8.44 -11.46 28.43
N TYR A 650 -7.47 -10.69 28.91
CA TYR A 650 -7.33 -9.27 28.56
C TYR A 650 -6.69 -9.10 27.18
N GLY A 651 -7.42 -8.44 26.30
CA GLY A 651 -6.98 -8.10 24.96
C GLY A 651 -8.06 -7.28 24.27
N TYR A 652 -7.87 -7.05 22.98
CA TYR A 652 -8.75 -6.22 22.17
C TYR A 652 -9.26 -7.00 20.96
N GLU A 653 -10.44 -6.64 20.48
CA GLU A 653 -11.08 -7.22 19.30
C GLU A 653 -11.21 -6.16 18.22
N ALA A 654 -11.09 -6.59 16.96
CA ALA A 654 -11.33 -5.74 15.81
C ALA A 654 -12.81 -5.38 15.67
N GLY A 655 -13.09 -4.19 15.14
CA GLY A 655 -14.46 -3.70 14.99
C GLY A 655 -14.54 -2.48 14.07
N PRO A 656 -15.75 -2.01 13.70
CA PRO A 656 -15.88 -0.97 12.68
C PRO A 656 -15.16 0.35 13.04
N GLY A 657 -14.34 0.84 12.12
CA GLY A 657 -13.53 2.04 12.26
C GLY A 657 -12.28 1.81 13.11
N TYR A 658 -11.80 2.86 13.79
CA TYR A 658 -10.59 2.72 14.60
C TYR A 658 -10.77 1.70 15.73
N ASP A 659 -9.87 0.73 15.81
CA ASP A 659 -9.78 -0.23 16.91
C ASP A 659 -8.35 -0.37 17.48
N LEU A 660 -8.23 -1.06 18.61
CA LEU A 660 -6.97 -1.22 19.36
C LEU A 660 -6.20 -2.48 18.95
N THR A 661 -6.51 -3.05 17.79
CA THR A 661 -5.81 -4.18 17.18
C THR A 661 -5.17 -3.80 15.84
N THR A 662 -5.86 -2.99 15.04
CA THR A 662 -5.45 -2.63 13.68
C THR A 662 -5.45 -1.12 13.40
N GLY A 663 -5.80 -0.30 14.39
CA GLY A 663 -5.79 1.14 14.25
C GLY A 663 -6.86 1.59 13.26
N LEU A 664 -6.49 2.46 12.31
CA LEU A 664 -7.37 2.87 11.21
C LEU A 664 -7.59 1.77 10.15
N GLY A 665 -6.86 0.65 10.22
CA GLY A 665 -6.88 -0.42 9.21
C GLY A 665 -5.64 -0.41 8.30
N THR A 666 -5.72 -1.18 7.20
CA THR A 666 -4.66 -1.24 6.18
C THR A 666 -4.91 -0.24 5.05
N PRO A 667 -3.90 0.18 4.28
CA PRO A 667 -4.09 1.26 3.31
C PRO A 667 -4.78 0.79 2.03
N ASN A 668 -5.63 1.65 1.45
CA ASN A 668 -5.74 1.77 0.00
C ASN A 668 -4.87 2.96 -0.42
N GLY A 669 -3.66 2.68 -0.92
CA GLY A 669 -2.58 3.63 -1.14
C GLY A 669 -2.96 4.76 -2.09
N LEU A 670 -3.65 4.46 -3.19
CA LEU A 670 -4.12 5.43 -4.17
C LEU A 670 -5.17 6.37 -3.59
N LEU A 671 -6.21 5.84 -2.95
CA LEU A 671 -7.24 6.66 -2.29
C LEU A 671 -6.65 7.51 -1.17
N LEU A 672 -5.72 6.94 -0.40
CA LEU A 672 -5.03 7.65 0.66
C LEU A 672 -4.15 8.79 0.09
N ALA A 673 -3.42 8.57 -1.00
CA ALA A 673 -2.64 9.62 -1.66
C ALA A 673 -3.52 10.78 -2.17
N ARG A 674 -4.67 10.46 -2.78
CA ARG A 674 -5.66 11.46 -3.22
C ARG A 674 -6.22 12.26 -2.04
N ALA A 675 -6.59 11.59 -0.96
CA ALA A 675 -7.08 12.25 0.26
C ALA A 675 -6.00 13.14 0.89
N LEU A 676 -4.78 12.65 1.06
CA LEU A 676 -3.67 13.38 1.66
C LEU A 676 -3.28 14.62 0.85
N THR A 677 -3.20 14.51 -0.48
CA THR A 677 -2.90 15.67 -1.36
C THR A 677 -4.02 16.70 -1.31
N ALA A 678 -5.29 16.28 -1.37
CA ALA A 678 -6.44 17.17 -1.24
C ALA A 678 -6.42 17.93 0.11
N ILE A 679 -6.13 17.23 1.22
CA ILE A 679 -6.04 17.85 2.54
C ILE A 679 -4.85 18.82 2.62
N ALA A 680 -3.68 18.41 2.15
CA ALA A 680 -2.46 19.21 2.20
C ALA A 680 -2.62 20.52 1.40
N HIS A 681 -3.13 20.45 0.17
CA HIS A 681 -3.40 21.65 -0.64
C HIS A 681 -4.44 22.56 0.01
N ALA A 682 -5.50 21.97 0.60
CA ALA A 682 -6.52 22.72 1.33
C ALA A 682 -5.91 23.51 2.49
N GLN A 683 -5.09 22.89 3.34
CA GLN A 683 -4.45 23.56 4.46
C GLN A 683 -3.37 24.56 4.03
N MET A 684 -2.66 24.28 2.92
CA MET A 684 -1.57 25.15 2.45
C MET A 684 -2.08 26.42 1.77
N SER A 685 -3.18 26.35 1.03
CA SER A 685 -3.55 27.39 0.07
C SER A 685 -5.03 27.78 0.02
N SER A 686 -5.95 26.98 0.58
CA SER A 686 -7.38 27.30 0.48
C SER A 686 -7.81 28.41 1.44
N THR A 687 -8.63 29.33 0.94
CA THR A 687 -9.31 30.36 1.73
C THR A 687 -10.81 30.14 1.82
N ALA A 688 -11.31 28.98 1.38
CA ALA A 688 -12.72 28.69 1.37
C ALA A 688 -13.28 28.63 2.80
N PRO A 689 -14.46 29.22 3.08
CA PRO A 689 -15.07 29.10 4.39
C PRO A 689 -15.43 27.64 4.67
N ALA A 690 -15.34 27.23 5.94
CA ALA A 690 -15.80 25.92 6.39
C ALA A 690 -17.35 25.85 6.44
N VAL A 691 -17.97 24.71 6.73
CA VAL A 691 -19.44 24.66 6.89
C VAL A 691 -19.89 25.48 8.10
N LEU A 692 -19.32 25.19 9.27
CA LEU A 692 -19.60 25.85 10.54
C LEU A 692 -18.41 26.67 11.01
N ASP A 693 -18.67 27.61 11.92
CA ASP A 693 -17.62 28.35 12.60
C ASP A 693 -16.73 27.42 13.45
N PRO A 694 -15.55 27.87 13.93
CA PRO A 694 -14.66 27.02 14.73
C PRO A 694 -15.24 26.52 16.06
N THR A 695 -16.38 27.07 16.51
CA THR A 695 -17.11 26.56 17.68
C THR A 695 -18.16 25.51 17.32
N PHE A 696 -18.38 25.26 16.03
CA PHE A 696 -19.37 24.35 15.46
C PHE A 696 -20.81 24.67 15.86
N THR A 697 -21.12 25.95 16.11
CA THR A 697 -22.46 26.39 16.58
C THR A 697 -23.19 27.31 15.62
N ALA A 698 -22.51 27.85 14.60
CA ALA A 698 -23.10 28.73 13.61
C ALA A 698 -22.55 28.46 12.21
N SER A 699 -23.34 28.81 11.19
CA SER A 699 -22.87 28.81 9.79
C SER A 699 -21.69 29.76 9.63
N SER A 700 -20.62 29.33 8.93
CA SER A 700 -19.45 30.20 8.70
C SER A 700 -19.56 31.11 7.46
N ALA A 701 -20.60 30.88 6.65
CA ALA A 701 -20.93 31.66 5.46
C ALA A 701 -22.44 31.60 5.19
N ALA A 702 -22.93 32.45 4.28
CA ALA A 702 -24.22 32.21 3.64
C ALA A 702 -24.07 31.03 2.67
N GLN A 703 -24.93 30.01 2.81
CA GLN A 703 -24.79 28.76 2.05
C GLN A 703 -26.07 27.92 2.09
N HIS A 704 -26.17 27.02 1.12
CA HIS A 704 -27.23 26.04 1.04
C HIS A 704 -26.73 24.66 1.50
N LEU A 705 -27.39 24.10 2.51
CA LEU A 705 -27.00 22.84 3.14
C LEU A 705 -28.00 21.73 2.87
N LEU A 706 -27.48 20.59 2.44
CA LEU A 706 -28.13 19.28 2.50
C LEU A 706 -28.20 18.82 3.96
N VAL A 707 -29.33 18.23 4.34
CA VAL A 707 -29.61 17.65 5.65
C VAL A 707 -29.93 16.19 5.41
N GLN A 708 -29.00 15.32 5.77
CA GLN A 708 -29.01 13.90 5.40
C GLN A 708 -29.05 13.04 6.67
N PRO A 709 -30.25 12.61 7.11
CA PRO A 709 -30.38 11.76 8.28
C PRO A 709 -30.04 10.30 7.95
N THR A 710 -29.26 9.67 8.80
CA THR A 710 -28.98 8.22 8.76
C THR A 710 -29.36 7.62 10.11
N VAL A 711 -30.43 6.83 10.17
CA VAL A 711 -30.98 6.32 11.44
C VAL A 711 -31.35 4.84 11.34
N ARG A 712 -31.12 4.07 12.41
CA ARG A 712 -31.44 2.63 12.46
C ARG A 712 -32.92 2.33 12.64
N SER A 713 -33.70 3.31 13.08
CA SER A 713 -35.14 3.18 13.28
C SER A 713 -35.85 4.51 13.08
N ASP A 714 -37.12 4.46 12.64
CA ASP A 714 -37.96 5.62 12.43
C ASP A 714 -37.99 6.53 13.67
N ARG A 715 -37.55 7.78 13.52
CA ARG A 715 -37.47 8.72 14.62
C ARG A 715 -37.51 10.17 14.17
N ASN A 716 -37.77 11.05 15.12
CA ASN A 716 -37.73 12.49 14.88
C ASN A 716 -36.38 13.08 15.30
N PHE A 717 -35.91 14.05 14.53
CA PHE A 717 -34.85 14.96 14.93
C PHE A 717 -35.34 16.40 14.77
N ALA A 718 -34.72 17.32 15.51
CA ALA A 718 -34.99 18.74 15.39
C ALA A 718 -33.75 19.44 14.83
N LEU A 719 -33.93 20.25 13.79
CA LEU A 719 -32.92 21.16 13.27
C LEU A 719 -33.26 22.57 13.75
N SER A 720 -32.33 23.22 14.43
CA SER A 720 -32.48 24.59 14.91
C SER A 720 -31.68 25.53 14.03
N VAL A 721 -32.36 26.50 13.42
CA VAL A 721 -31.74 27.56 12.60
C VAL A 721 -32.10 28.91 13.22
N ALA A 722 -31.09 29.73 13.51
CA ALA A 722 -31.26 31.01 14.21
C ALA A 722 -32.09 30.88 15.52
N GLY A 723 -31.96 29.74 16.20
CA GLY A 723 -32.66 29.41 17.45
C GLY A 723 -34.11 28.92 17.29
N ALA A 724 -34.61 28.71 16.08
CA ALA A 724 -35.95 28.17 15.82
C ALA A 724 -35.88 26.67 15.45
N PRO A 725 -36.28 25.75 16.36
CA PRO A 725 -36.27 24.32 16.06
C PRO A 725 -37.44 23.93 15.15
N THR A 726 -37.14 23.22 14.08
CA THR A 726 -38.10 22.55 13.19
C THR A 726 -37.92 21.04 13.33
N SER A 727 -39.01 20.30 13.56
CA SER A 727 -38.97 18.85 13.70
C SER A 727 -39.15 18.17 12.35
N TYR A 728 -38.27 17.23 12.06
CA TYR A 728 -38.30 16.37 10.88
C TYR A 728 -38.46 14.91 11.31
N ARG A 729 -39.03 14.09 10.43
CA ARG A 729 -39.15 12.65 10.62
C ARG A 729 -38.16 11.95 9.71
N ALA A 730 -37.19 11.27 10.29
CA ALA A 730 -36.28 10.38 9.57
C ALA A 730 -36.86 8.96 9.57
N ALA A 731 -37.03 8.38 8.39
CA ALA A 731 -37.28 6.95 8.24
C ALA A 731 -35.98 6.16 8.44
N ALA A 732 -36.10 4.91 8.87
CA ALA A 732 -34.96 4.00 8.99
C ALA A 732 -34.23 3.86 7.64
N THR A 733 -32.91 3.99 7.69
CA THR A 733 -32.02 3.73 6.56
C THR A 733 -31.91 2.23 6.33
N GLY A 734 -31.87 1.80 5.06
CA GLY A 734 -31.65 0.41 4.69
C GLY A 734 -30.33 -0.13 5.22
N SER A 735 -30.25 -1.42 5.52
CA SER A 735 -29.05 -2.05 6.12
C SER A 735 -27.80 -1.96 5.23
N PHE A 736 -27.98 -1.79 3.92
CA PHE A 736 -26.92 -1.70 2.91
C PHE A 736 -27.01 -0.40 2.10
N ALA A 737 -27.71 0.62 2.63
CA ALA A 737 -27.71 1.93 1.99
C ALA A 737 -26.26 2.43 1.97
N TRP A 738 -25.81 2.91 0.81
CA TRP A 738 -24.40 3.24 0.62
C TRP A 738 -23.94 4.25 1.67
N ASP A 739 -22.78 4.01 2.27
CA ASP A 739 -22.11 4.95 3.14
C ASP A 739 -20.94 5.61 2.40
N SER A 740 -20.25 6.52 3.09
CA SER A 740 -19.08 7.20 2.54
C SER A 740 -17.98 6.24 2.08
N ALA A 741 -17.76 5.15 2.83
CA ALA A 741 -16.67 4.21 2.53
C ALA A 741 -16.99 3.39 1.28
N PHE A 742 -18.19 2.83 1.18
CA PHE A 742 -18.62 2.08 -0.01
C PHE A 742 -18.63 2.99 -1.24
N ALA A 743 -19.25 4.17 -1.14
CA ALA A 743 -19.37 5.08 -2.28
C ALA A 743 -18.00 5.49 -2.83
N GLN A 744 -17.04 5.84 -1.97
CA GLN A 744 -15.68 6.24 -2.39
C GLN A 744 -14.87 5.06 -2.95
N ARG A 745 -15.02 3.84 -2.39
CA ARG A 745 -14.36 2.63 -2.89
C ARG A 745 -14.90 2.22 -4.25
N ALA A 746 -16.21 2.30 -4.45
CA ALA A 746 -16.85 2.03 -5.73
C ALA A 746 -16.40 3.01 -6.85
N MET A 747 -15.79 4.15 -6.51
CA MET A 747 -15.23 5.08 -7.51
C MET A 747 -13.83 4.69 -8.02
N GLN A 748 -13.34 3.49 -7.74
CA GLN A 748 -12.08 2.99 -8.32
C GLN A 748 -12.38 2.16 -9.57
N ALA A 749 -11.48 2.16 -10.56
CA ALA A 749 -11.68 1.44 -11.82
C ALA A 749 -11.78 -0.08 -11.62
N ASP A 750 -10.94 -0.61 -10.72
CA ASP A 750 -10.79 -2.01 -10.31
C ASP A 750 -11.92 -2.54 -9.39
N PHE A 751 -12.96 -1.75 -9.12
CA PHE A 751 -14.08 -2.20 -8.29
C PHE A 751 -15.19 -2.82 -9.13
N ASP A 752 -15.54 -4.07 -8.80
CA ASP A 752 -16.42 -4.93 -9.60
C ASP A 752 -17.85 -4.37 -9.73
N PRO A 753 -18.35 -4.16 -10.96
CA PRO A 753 -19.70 -3.66 -11.20
C PRO A 753 -20.80 -4.60 -10.67
N ALA A 754 -20.55 -5.90 -10.52
CA ALA A 754 -21.50 -6.84 -9.92
C ALA A 754 -21.71 -6.58 -8.43
N LEU A 755 -20.67 -6.18 -7.68
CA LEU A 755 -20.80 -5.77 -6.29
C LEU A 755 -21.59 -4.46 -6.16
N VAL A 756 -21.38 -3.52 -7.09
CA VAL A 756 -22.15 -2.27 -7.18
C VAL A 756 -23.64 -2.55 -7.37
N ARG A 757 -23.99 -3.41 -8.33
CA ARG A 757 -25.38 -3.83 -8.58
C ARG A 757 -25.99 -4.64 -7.43
N LEU A 758 -25.19 -5.44 -6.72
CA LEU A 758 -25.67 -6.25 -5.59
C LEU A 758 -26.24 -5.39 -4.45
N PHE A 759 -25.67 -4.19 -4.24
CA PHE A 759 -26.06 -3.27 -3.18
C PHE A 759 -26.91 -2.10 -3.67
N ASP A 760 -27.60 -2.27 -4.80
CA ASP A 760 -28.58 -1.31 -5.31
C ASP A 760 -29.93 -1.36 -4.56
N GLY A 761 -30.72 -0.28 -4.61
CA GLY A 761 -32.10 -0.23 -4.09
C GLY A 761 -32.23 -0.10 -2.57
N ALA A 762 -31.10 0.04 -1.85
CA ALA A 762 -31.11 0.19 -0.40
C ALA A 762 -31.36 1.65 0.01
N SER A 763 -32.63 1.99 0.26
CA SER A 763 -33.05 3.36 0.51
C SER A 763 -32.37 4.06 1.71
N GLN A 764 -31.91 5.29 1.49
CA GLN A 764 -31.61 6.29 2.51
C GLN A 764 -32.88 6.88 3.14
N SER A 765 -32.69 7.62 4.24
CA SER A 765 -33.75 8.46 4.78
C SER A 765 -34.00 9.66 3.87
N THR A 766 -35.21 10.21 3.87
CA THR A 766 -35.54 11.39 3.04
C THR A 766 -34.64 12.58 3.40
N PRO A 767 -33.80 13.06 2.48
CA PRO A 767 -33.00 14.25 2.71
C PRO A 767 -33.86 15.50 2.64
N HIS A 768 -33.35 16.56 3.25
CA HIS A 768 -33.90 17.90 3.17
C HIS A 768 -32.79 18.87 2.80
N ASP A 769 -33.15 20.10 2.47
CA ASP A 769 -32.19 21.18 2.30
C ASP A 769 -32.72 22.51 2.85
N LEU A 770 -31.80 23.45 3.06
CA LEU A 770 -32.12 24.80 3.47
C LEU A 770 -31.00 25.80 3.16
N GLY A 771 -31.40 27.03 2.86
CA GLY A 771 -30.50 28.19 2.88
C GLY A 771 -30.29 28.69 4.30
N VAL A 772 -29.03 28.96 4.66
CA VAL A 772 -28.63 29.50 5.97
C VAL A 772 -27.81 30.77 5.77
N ALA A 773 -28.08 31.78 6.58
CA ALA A 773 -27.31 33.03 6.54
C ALA A 773 -25.97 32.87 7.29
N ASP A 774 -24.98 33.69 6.90
CA ASP A 774 -23.72 33.83 7.63
C ASP A 774 -23.96 34.17 9.11
N GLY A 775 -23.28 33.44 10.01
CA GLY A 775 -23.40 33.58 11.46
C GLY A 775 -24.72 33.11 12.06
N ALA A 776 -25.64 32.53 11.27
CA ALA A 776 -26.87 31.95 11.81
C ALA A 776 -26.54 30.72 12.67
N SER A 777 -27.10 30.66 13.88
CA SER A 777 -26.90 29.50 14.75
C SER A 777 -27.52 28.24 14.15
N LEU A 778 -26.77 27.14 14.22
CA LEU A 778 -27.15 25.83 13.70
C LEU A 778 -26.97 24.76 14.77
N GLY A 779 -27.90 23.80 14.82
CA GLY A 779 -27.75 22.64 15.69
C GLY A 779 -28.79 21.57 15.43
N VAL A 780 -28.38 20.32 15.62
CA VAL A 780 -29.24 19.14 15.53
C VAL A 780 -29.51 18.60 16.92
N ALA A 781 -30.74 18.14 17.17
CA ALA A 781 -31.13 17.52 18.42
C ALA A 781 -31.97 16.27 18.20
N PHE A 782 -31.75 15.25 19.02
CA PHE A 782 -32.56 14.02 19.07
C PHE A 782 -33.24 13.92 20.45
N GLY A 783 -34.53 13.57 20.48
CA GLY A 783 -35.26 13.38 21.74
C GLY A 783 -35.27 14.57 22.71
N GLY A 784 -34.92 15.78 22.24
CA GLY A 784 -34.81 17.01 23.04
C GLY A 784 -33.40 17.34 23.57
N GLY A 785 -32.38 16.52 23.31
CA GLY A 785 -30.97 16.79 23.63
C GLY A 785 -30.14 17.13 22.39
N SER A 786 -29.16 18.03 22.52
CA SER A 786 -28.25 18.39 21.43
C SER A 786 -27.38 17.21 21.01
N ALA A 787 -27.26 16.99 19.70
CA ALA A 787 -26.32 16.04 19.12
C ALA A 787 -24.89 16.58 19.18
N ALA A 788 -23.92 15.69 19.36
CA ALA A 788 -22.49 16.03 19.30
C ALA A 788 -21.99 15.93 17.86
N THR A 789 -20.90 16.63 17.55
CA THR A 789 -20.27 16.62 16.22
C THR A 789 -18.85 16.04 16.31
N PRO A 790 -18.70 14.72 16.54
CA PRO A 790 -17.37 14.11 16.50
C PRO A 790 -16.75 14.35 15.12
N GLN A 791 -15.43 14.52 15.05
CA GLN A 791 -14.69 14.76 13.80
C GLN A 791 -14.98 16.09 13.08
N ALA A 792 -15.80 16.99 13.64
CA ALA A 792 -16.11 18.27 12.98
C ALA A 792 -14.85 19.09 12.68
N ALA A 793 -13.85 19.08 13.54
CA ALA A 793 -12.57 19.77 13.28
C ALA A 793 -11.88 19.26 12.00
N MET A 794 -12.08 18.00 11.64
CA MET A 794 -11.49 17.34 10.48
C MET A 794 -12.32 17.49 9.21
N THR A 795 -13.64 17.39 9.30
CA THR A 795 -14.56 17.33 8.15
C THR A 795 -15.13 18.69 7.74
N ASN A 796 -15.25 19.63 8.68
CA ASN A 796 -15.85 20.94 8.47
C ASN A 796 -15.22 21.76 7.32
N PRO A 797 -13.87 21.76 7.12
CA PRO A 797 -13.26 22.42 5.96
C PRO A 797 -13.57 21.75 4.60
N PHE A 798 -13.99 20.48 4.62
CA PHE A 798 -14.25 19.65 3.44
C PHE A 798 -15.75 19.59 3.08
N GLY A 799 -16.52 20.55 3.57
CA GLY A 799 -17.88 20.79 3.10
C GLY A 799 -18.96 19.96 3.77
N PHE A 800 -18.66 19.25 4.86
CA PHE A 800 -19.68 18.56 5.66
C PHE A 800 -19.35 18.49 7.16
N VAL A 801 -20.37 18.28 7.99
CA VAL A 801 -20.27 18.01 9.44
C VAL A 801 -21.32 16.98 9.83
N ASP A 802 -20.90 15.97 10.58
CA ASP A 802 -21.76 14.89 11.07
C ASP A 802 -22.20 15.12 12.52
N TYR A 803 -23.51 15.16 12.76
CA TYR A 803 -24.10 15.17 14.10
C TYR A 803 -24.49 13.76 14.50
N LYS A 804 -23.94 13.24 15.61
CA LYS A 804 -24.27 11.90 16.11
C LYS A 804 -25.34 11.96 17.20
N ASP A 805 -26.30 11.04 17.10
CA ASP A 805 -27.31 10.82 18.11
C ASP A 805 -26.67 10.33 19.42
N PRO A 806 -26.93 11.00 20.57
CA PRO A 806 -26.41 10.55 21.87
C PRO A 806 -26.84 9.13 22.27
N ALA A 807 -27.94 8.62 21.71
CA ALA A 807 -28.38 7.24 21.93
C ALA A 807 -27.64 6.21 21.05
N GLY A 808 -26.83 6.65 20.08
CA GLY A 808 -26.06 5.79 19.19
C GLY A 808 -26.86 5.16 18.04
N ASP A 809 -28.11 5.58 17.82
CA ASP A 809 -29.02 5.00 16.82
C ASP A 809 -28.95 5.69 15.44
N GLY A 810 -27.98 6.57 15.22
CA GLY A 810 -27.81 7.27 13.94
C GLY A 810 -27.19 8.67 14.06
N GLY A 811 -27.43 9.49 13.05
CA GLY A 811 -26.94 10.86 12.96
C GLY A 811 -27.60 11.67 11.85
N VAL A 812 -27.17 12.92 11.72
CA VAL A 812 -27.54 13.82 10.61
C VAL A 812 -26.26 14.45 10.07
N ARG A 813 -26.00 14.30 8.78
CA ARG A 813 -24.97 15.05 8.07
C ARG A 813 -25.55 16.37 7.60
N LEU A 814 -24.82 17.46 7.84
CA LEU A 814 -24.99 18.73 7.13
C LEU A 814 -23.89 18.82 6.08
N ALA A 815 -24.23 18.96 4.81
CA ALA A 815 -23.24 19.00 3.72
C ALA A 815 -23.58 20.05 2.66
N ARG A 816 -22.58 20.49 1.92
CA ARG A 816 -22.76 21.39 0.77
C ARG A 816 -23.25 20.62 -0.45
N ALA A 817 -24.12 21.26 -1.22
CA ALA A 817 -24.54 20.80 -2.54
C ALA A 817 -23.54 21.16 -3.66
N VAL A 818 -22.50 21.94 -3.33
CA VAL A 818 -21.47 22.42 -4.27
C VAL A 818 -20.09 22.00 -3.81
N ALA A 819 -19.24 21.63 -4.77
CA ALA A 819 -17.83 21.42 -4.55
C ALA A 819 -17.10 22.76 -4.49
N VAL A 820 -16.00 22.81 -3.73
CA VAL A 820 -15.06 23.93 -3.79
C VAL A 820 -13.80 23.42 -4.46
N ALA A 821 -13.42 24.02 -5.58
CA ALA A 821 -12.22 23.66 -6.33
C ALA A 821 -10.96 24.00 -5.53
N ARG A 822 -10.40 23.00 -4.85
CA ARG A 822 -9.15 23.09 -4.09
C ARG A 822 -8.01 22.56 -4.95
N THR A 823 -7.70 23.30 -6.01
CA THR A 823 -6.66 22.92 -6.98
C THR A 823 -5.27 22.93 -6.34
N ALA A 824 -4.32 22.20 -6.93
CA ALA A 824 -2.95 22.19 -6.44
C ALA A 824 -2.35 23.60 -6.43
N GLY A 825 -1.83 24.01 -5.27
CA GLY A 825 -1.31 25.37 -5.04
C GLY A 825 -2.35 26.50 -5.18
N ASN A 826 -3.65 26.18 -5.19
CA ASN A 826 -4.74 27.10 -5.51
C ASN A 826 -4.53 27.81 -6.87
N ALA A 827 -4.06 27.05 -7.86
CA ALA A 827 -3.79 27.53 -9.22
C ALA A 827 -5.07 27.61 -10.08
N ASP A 828 -5.05 28.51 -11.06
CA ASP A 828 -6.13 28.72 -12.03
C ASP A 828 -5.93 27.92 -13.32
N GLY A 829 -6.99 27.74 -14.11
CA GLY A 829 -6.94 27.05 -15.40
C GLY A 829 -6.53 25.58 -15.33
N GLN A 830 -6.79 24.92 -14.20
CA GLN A 830 -6.43 23.54 -13.94
C GLN A 830 -7.43 22.56 -14.55
N ARG A 831 -7.04 21.29 -14.57
CA ARG A 831 -7.92 20.16 -14.89
C ARG A 831 -8.41 19.52 -13.60
N ALA A 832 -9.67 19.10 -13.56
CA ALA A 832 -10.23 18.32 -12.45
C ALA A 832 -10.69 16.97 -12.98
N VAL A 833 -10.31 15.89 -12.30
CA VAL A 833 -10.78 14.54 -12.65
C VAL A 833 -12.22 14.39 -12.18
N VAL A 834 -13.05 13.84 -13.06
CA VAL A 834 -14.42 13.42 -12.77
C VAL A 834 -14.47 11.91 -12.88
N ARG A 835 -14.92 11.27 -11.81
CA ARG A 835 -15.20 9.83 -11.79
C ARG A 835 -16.70 9.63 -11.69
N LEU A 836 -17.23 8.69 -12.44
CA LEU A 836 -18.64 8.33 -12.49
C LEU A 836 -18.79 6.82 -12.27
N ARG A 837 -19.78 6.44 -11.47
CA ARG A 837 -20.22 5.06 -11.30
C ARG A 837 -21.74 5.07 -11.39
N GLN A 838 -22.32 4.34 -12.33
CA GLN A 838 -23.76 4.35 -12.57
C GLN A 838 -24.37 3.00 -12.25
N ASN A 839 -25.44 2.93 -11.47
CA ASN A 839 -26.11 1.67 -11.14
C ASN A 839 -27.37 1.41 -11.97
N THR A 840 -28.04 2.49 -12.43
CA THR A 840 -29.28 2.39 -13.20
C THR A 840 -29.05 1.97 -14.66
N GLU A 841 -29.99 1.21 -15.22
CA GLU A 841 -30.05 0.90 -16.67
C GLU A 841 -30.55 2.13 -17.48
N GLU A 842 -31.11 3.15 -16.82
CA GLU A 842 -31.62 4.35 -17.51
C GLU A 842 -30.48 5.22 -18.05
N ALA A 843 -30.67 5.82 -19.22
CA ALA A 843 -29.69 6.74 -19.78
C ALA A 843 -29.63 8.03 -18.96
N VAL A 844 -28.55 8.21 -18.20
CA VAL A 844 -28.29 9.42 -17.42
C VAL A 844 -27.16 10.26 -18.02
N THR A 845 -27.22 11.57 -17.82
CA THR A 845 -26.18 12.50 -18.27
C THR A 845 -25.87 13.52 -17.18
N ALA A 846 -24.60 13.67 -16.82
CA ALA A 846 -24.13 14.67 -15.88
C ALA A 846 -23.58 15.92 -16.60
N SER A 847 -23.72 17.08 -15.97
CA SER A 847 -23.10 18.33 -16.40
C SER A 847 -22.64 19.13 -15.18
N PHE A 848 -21.52 19.83 -15.31
CA PHE A 848 -20.90 20.61 -14.22
C PHE A 848 -20.89 22.09 -14.59
N TYR A 849 -21.20 22.98 -13.66
CA TYR A 849 -21.27 24.42 -13.92
C TYR A 849 -20.80 25.27 -12.74
N ARG A 850 -20.35 26.50 -13.04
CA ARG A 850 -19.88 27.47 -12.05
C ARG A 850 -21.03 28.28 -11.43
N VAL A 851 -21.07 28.39 -10.10
CA VAL A 851 -21.99 29.26 -9.36
C VAL A 851 -21.26 30.43 -8.67
N ASP A 852 -21.98 31.50 -8.36
CA ASP A 852 -21.42 32.71 -7.74
C ASP A 852 -21.20 32.58 -6.22
N ASP A 853 -21.98 31.73 -5.56
CA ASP A 853 -21.95 31.54 -4.12
C ASP A 853 -22.35 30.11 -3.70
N LEU A 854 -22.23 29.83 -2.40
CA LEU A 854 -22.57 28.54 -1.80
C LEU A 854 -24.10 28.30 -1.73
N ASP A 855 -24.92 29.29 -2.08
CA ASP A 855 -26.38 29.17 -2.23
C ASP A 855 -26.78 28.75 -3.66
N GLY A 856 -25.80 28.62 -4.56
CA GLY A 856 -26.02 28.19 -5.94
C GLY A 856 -26.51 29.32 -6.85
N THR A 857 -26.34 30.59 -6.49
CA THR A 857 -26.84 31.67 -7.36
C THR A 857 -26.00 31.85 -8.62
N ILE A 858 -26.65 32.29 -9.70
CA ILE A 858 -25.98 32.66 -10.97
C ILE A 858 -26.55 33.98 -11.46
N ASP A 859 -25.71 34.99 -11.60
CA ASP A 859 -26.07 36.35 -12.04
C ASP A 859 -27.22 36.96 -11.20
N GLY A 860 -27.26 36.61 -9.90
CA GLY A 860 -28.30 37.02 -8.95
C GLY A 860 -29.62 36.24 -9.04
N LEU A 861 -29.68 35.18 -9.87
CA LEU A 861 -30.80 34.24 -9.93
C LEU A 861 -30.55 33.09 -8.95
N ALA A 862 -31.52 32.82 -8.07
CA ALA A 862 -31.49 31.65 -7.21
C ALA A 862 -31.96 30.40 -7.97
N PRO A 863 -31.53 29.19 -7.56
CA PRO A 863 -32.03 27.93 -8.13
C PRO A 863 -33.57 27.89 -8.18
N GLY A 864 -34.13 27.48 -9.32
CA GLY A 864 -35.58 27.40 -9.56
C GLY A 864 -36.26 28.71 -9.98
N GLN A 865 -35.53 29.83 -10.02
CA GLN A 865 -36.06 31.06 -10.59
C GLN A 865 -36.13 31.01 -12.12
N ALA A 866 -37.10 31.73 -12.71
CA ALA A 866 -37.23 31.82 -14.15
C ALA A 866 -35.94 32.40 -14.78
N GLY A 867 -35.35 31.66 -15.72
CA GLY A 867 -34.09 32.02 -16.38
C GLY A 867 -32.83 31.35 -15.82
N TYR A 868 -32.94 30.63 -14.69
CA TYR A 868 -31.81 29.93 -14.08
C TYR A 868 -31.18 28.90 -15.03
N ASP A 869 -31.97 28.05 -15.71
CA ASP A 869 -31.45 27.05 -16.66
C ASP A 869 -30.63 27.67 -17.81
N ALA A 870 -31.06 28.83 -18.31
CA ALA A 870 -30.33 29.56 -19.34
C ALA A 870 -29.00 30.11 -18.82
N ALA A 871 -28.97 30.55 -17.56
CA ALA A 871 -27.77 31.02 -16.90
C ALA A 871 -26.77 29.87 -16.66
N VAL A 872 -27.26 28.69 -16.24
CA VAL A 872 -26.47 27.45 -16.11
C VAL A 872 -25.81 27.09 -17.44
N THR A 873 -26.56 27.12 -18.54
CA THR A 873 -26.04 26.78 -19.88
C THR A 873 -24.85 27.67 -20.29
N GLY A 874 -24.82 28.92 -19.84
CA GLY A 874 -23.71 29.84 -20.12
C GLY A 874 -22.46 29.64 -19.26
N ARG A 875 -22.49 28.73 -18.27
CA ARG A 875 -21.43 28.52 -17.27
C ARG A 875 -21.03 27.05 -17.11
N LEU A 876 -21.35 26.22 -18.09
CA LEU A 876 -20.95 24.81 -18.10
C LEU A 876 -19.42 24.69 -18.26
N TYR A 877 -18.82 23.78 -17.51
CA TYR A 877 -17.45 23.34 -17.75
C TYR A 877 -17.40 22.40 -18.95
N ALA A 878 -16.33 22.52 -19.73
CA ALA A 878 -16.05 21.62 -20.83
C ALA A 878 -15.16 20.46 -20.35
N THR A 879 -15.36 19.28 -20.94
CA THR A 879 -14.47 18.13 -20.82
C THR A 879 -13.19 18.35 -21.64
N GLY A 880 -12.22 17.44 -21.51
CA GLY A 880 -11.03 17.39 -22.38
C GLY A 880 -11.37 17.36 -23.88
N SER A 881 -12.45 16.65 -24.27
CA SER A 881 -12.95 16.56 -25.66
C SER A 881 -13.83 17.75 -26.09
N GLY A 882 -14.00 18.76 -25.22
CA GLY A 882 -14.76 19.98 -25.51
C GLY A 882 -16.28 19.84 -25.39
N THR A 883 -16.79 18.69 -24.98
CA THR A 883 -18.23 18.50 -24.67
C THR A 883 -18.56 19.06 -23.28
N THR A 884 -19.83 19.33 -22.99
CA THR A 884 -20.27 19.84 -21.67
C THR A 884 -21.22 18.89 -20.94
N ALA A 885 -21.53 17.77 -21.58
CA ALA A 885 -22.47 16.76 -21.11
C ALA A 885 -21.75 15.42 -21.13
N ILE A 886 -21.83 14.70 -20.01
CA ILE A 886 -21.11 13.45 -19.81
C ILE A 886 -22.15 12.35 -19.60
N SER A 887 -22.28 11.47 -20.57
CA SER A 887 -23.12 10.27 -20.44
C SER A 887 -22.53 9.36 -19.37
N GLY A 888 -23.41 8.89 -18.48
CA GLY A 888 -23.05 7.87 -17.51
C GLY A 888 -22.75 6.52 -18.18
N PRO A 889 -21.97 5.65 -17.51
CA PRO A 889 -21.51 4.38 -18.08
C PRO A 889 -22.51 3.21 -18.06
N GLY A 890 -23.62 3.31 -17.32
CA GLY A 890 -24.63 2.24 -17.18
C GLY A 890 -24.21 1.06 -16.31
N ASP A 891 -25.18 0.25 -15.87
CA ASP A 891 -25.01 -1.14 -15.43
C ASP A 891 -23.89 -1.44 -14.40
N GLY A 892 -23.67 -0.57 -13.43
CA GLY A 892 -22.62 -0.69 -12.41
C GLY A 892 -21.22 -0.27 -12.88
N TYR A 893 -21.05 0.14 -14.14
CA TYR A 893 -19.73 0.44 -14.72
C TYR A 893 -19.15 1.78 -14.27
N TYR A 894 -17.83 1.87 -14.38
CA TYR A 894 -17.01 3.03 -14.05
C TYR A 894 -16.75 3.89 -15.29
N LYS A 895 -16.53 5.18 -15.08
CA LYS A 895 -16.00 6.09 -16.11
C LYS A 895 -15.19 7.21 -15.49
N GLN A 896 -14.05 7.54 -16.11
CA GLN A 896 -13.23 8.69 -15.73
C GLN A 896 -13.03 9.64 -16.91
N LEU A 897 -12.94 10.94 -16.64
CA LEU A 897 -12.51 11.96 -17.59
C LEU A 897 -12.07 13.23 -16.84
N GLN A 898 -11.76 14.30 -17.56
CA GLN A 898 -11.31 15.57 -16.97
C GLN A 898 -12.18 16.75 -17.41
N LEU A 899 -12.51 17.64 -16.47
CA LEU A 899 -13.01 19.00 -16.73
C LEU A 899 -11.83 19.94 -16.94
N THR A 900 -12.01 20.93 -17.81
CA THR A 900 -11.00 21.94 -18.14
C THR A 900 -11.41 23.34 -17.68
N GLY A 901 -10.42 24.21 -17.44
CA GLY A 901 -10.66 25.60 -17.06
C GLY A 901 -11.19 25.79 -15.64
N ILE A 902 -10.78 24.92 -14.71
CA ILE A 902 -11.15 25.00 -13.30
C ILE A 902 -10.17 25.95 -12.59
N ASP A 903 -10.70 26.98 -11.95
CA ASP A 903 -9.92 27.95 -11.20
C ASP A 903 -9.88 27.64 -9.71
N GLY A 904 -8.82 28.06 -9.02
CA GLY A 904 -8.68 27.86 -7.58
C GLY A 904 -9.77 28.63 -6.82
N GLY A 905 -10.61 27.92 -6.06
CA GLY A 905 -11.72 28.49 -5.32
C GLY A 905 -13.05 28.57 -6.10
N ASP A 906 -13.10 28.05 -7.33
CA ASP A 906 -14.37 27.90 -8.04
C ASP A 906 -15.39 27.09 -7.23
N LEU A 907 -16.65 27.51 -7.31
CA LEU A 907 -17.78 26.78 -6.75
C LEU A 907 -18.44 25.99 -7.87
N VAL A 908 -18.30 24.66 -7.81
CA VAL A 908 -18.74 23.75 -8.87
C VAL A 908 -20.03 23.06 -8.43
N ALA A 909 -21.10 23.35 -9.15
CA ALA A 909 -22.40 22.71 -8.99
C ALA A 909 -22.64 21.71 -10.14
N MET A 910 -23.65 20.87 -9.96
CA MET A 910 -23.92 19.73 -10.83
C MET A 910 -25.39 19.67 -11.24
N ARG A 911 -25.64 19.14 -12.44
CA ARG A 911 -26.96 18.82 -12.99
C ARG A 911 -26.95 17.39 -13.53
N LEU A 912 -27.96 16.61 -13.18
CA LEU A 912 -28.25 15.31 -13.78
C LEU A 912 -29.44 15.46 -14.73
N THR A 913 -29.36 14.85 -15.91
CA THR A 913 -30.49 14.68 -16.82
C THR A 913 -30.82 13.19 -16.92
N SER A 914 -32.06 12.81 -16.60
CA SER A 914 -32.57 11.44 -16.77
C SER A 914 -34.06 11.46 -17.13
N GLY A 915 -34.52 10.53 -17.96
CA GLY A 915 -35.94 10.39 -18.32
C GLY A 915 -36.58 11.64 -18.95
N GLY A 916 -35.78 12.56 -19.51
CA GLY A 916 -36.25 13.85 -20.03
C GLY A 916 -36.48 14.94 -18.96
N HIS A 917 -36.00 14.70 -17.74
CA HIS A 917 -36.04 15.61 -16.60
C HIS A 917 -34.62 16.07 -16.22
N ASP A 918 -34.51 17.32 -15.79
CA ASP A 918 -33.27 17.88 -15.23
C ASP A 918 -33.40 17.96 -13.70
N PHE A 919 -32.41 17.43 -13.00
CA PHE A 919 -32.28 17.48 -11.56
C PHE A 919 -31.03 18.28 -11.18
N TYR A 920 -31.20 19.23 -10.26
CA TYR A 920 -30.16 20.07 -9.72
C TYR A 920 -29.86 19.66 -8.27
N GLY A 921 -28.65 19.99 -7.79
CA GLY A 921 -28.28 19.81 -6.37
C GLY A 921 -29.10 20.63 -5.37
N PHE A 922 -30.07 21.44 -5.82
CA PHE A 922 -30.88 22.35 -5.03
C PHE A 922 -32.37 22.03 -5.22
N SER A 923 -33.08 21.64 -4.16
CA SER A 923 -34.47 21.15 -4.28
C SER A 923 -35.45 22.20 -4.82
N ALA A 924 -35.15 23.48 -4.64
CA ALA A 924 -35.96 24.58 -5.15
C ALA A 924 -36.00 24.65 -6.69
N ALA A 925 -35.00 24.09 -7.37
CA ALA A 925 -34.95 23.99 -8.82
C ALA A 925 -35.56 22.69 -9.37
N ASN A 926 -35.94 21.77 -8.49
CA ASN A 926 -36.44 20.44 -8.86
C ASN A 926 -37.98 20.38 -8.76
N GLU A 927 -38.52 19.19 -8.96
CA GLU A 927 -39.94 18.94 -8.83
C GLU A 927 -40.43 19.06 -7.38
N THR A 928 -41.74 19.27 -7.25
CA THR A 928 -42.38 19.32 -5.94
C THR A 928 -43.26 18.10 -5.69
N VAL A 929 -43.03 17.40 -4.58
CA VAL A 929 -43.87 16.30 -4.11
C VAL A 929 -44.52 16.71 -2.79
N GLY A 930 -45.85 16.64 -2.71
CA GLY A 930 -46.58 17.09 -1.53
C GLY A 930 -46.43 18.58 -1.20
N GLY A 931 -46.01 19.40 -2.18
CA GLY A 931 -45.80 20.84 -2.05
C GLY A 931 -44.43 21.27 -1.53
N SER A 932 -43.48 20.33 -1.38
CA SER A 932 -42.07 20.61 -1.06
C SER A 932 -41.17 20.20 -2.21
N GLY A 933 -40.08 20.92 -2.44
CA GLY A 933 -39.05 20.53 -3.42
C GLY A 933 -38.40 19.20 -3.06
N VAL A 934 -37.92 18.48 -4.07
CA VAL A 934 -37.25 17.18 -3.93
C VAL A 934 -35.73 17.36 -4.02
N THR A 935 -35.00 16.83 -3.04
CA THR A 935 -33.54 16.75 -3.06
C THR A 935 -33.12 15.44 -3.74
N HIS A 936 -32.39 15.56 -4.84
CA HIS A 936 -31.87 14.44 -5.64
C HIS A 936 -30.39 14.15 -5.42
N LEU A 937 -29.77 14.84 -4.47
CA LEU A 937 -28.32 14.78 -4.25
C LEU A 937 -28.02 14.34 -2.81
N TRP A 938 -27.07 13.42 -2.69
CA TRP A 938 -26.52 12.95 -1.42
C TRP A 938 -25.01 13.17 -1.42
N ASN A 939 -24.46 13.81 -0.38
CA ASN A 939 -23.01 13.96 -0.20
C ASN A 939 -22.41 12.81 0.61
N TYR A 940 -21.41 12.13 0.03
CA TYR A 940 -20.63 11.05 0.63
C TYR A 940 -19.28 11.49 1.20
N GLY A 941 -18.96 12.80 1.22
CA GLY A 941 -17.68 13.34 1.71
C GLY A 941 -16.54 13.27 0.66
N LEU A 942 -15.50 14.06 0.90
CA LEU A 942 -14.35 14.33 0.00
C LEU A 942 -14.76 14.50 -1.47
N ASP A 943 -15.67 15.44 -1.71
CA ASP A 943 -16.16 15.79 -3.05
C ASP A 943 -16.73 14.57 -3.83
N THR A 944 -17.38 13.63 -3.12
CA THR A 944 -18.20 12.54 -3.69
C THR A 944 -19.69 12.78 -3.44
N TRP A 945 -20.51 12.66 -4.48
CA TRP A 945 -21.97 12.80 -4.41
C TRP A 945 -22.69 11.68 -5.16
N GLY A 946 -23.79 11.20 -4.58
CA GLY A 946 -24.73 10.28 -5.18
C GLY A 946 -26.01 10.98 -5.65
N TRP A 947 -26.55 10.51 -6.77
CA TRP A 947 -27.77 11.03 -7.36
C TRP A 947 -28.91 10.02 -7.31
N GLU A 948 -30.11 10.57 -7.18
CA GLU A 948 -31.38 9.91 -7.52
C GLU A 948 -31.80 10.39 -8.92
N SER A 949 -32.11 9.44 -9.80
CA SER A 949 -32.41 9.67 -11.21
C SER A 949 -33.91 9.69 -11.53
N THR A 950 -34.77 9.30 -10.57
CA THR A 950 -36.21 9.16 -10.80
C THR A 950 -37.01 10.39 -10.37
N PHE A 951 -37.81 10.92 -11.31
CA PHE A 951 -38.75 12.02 -11.02
C PHE A 951 -39.81 11.63 -9.99
N GLY A 952 -40.09 12.52 -9.03
CA GLY A 952 -41.04 12.27 -7.95
C GLY A 952 -40.39 11.71 -6.68
N GLY A 953 -39.07 11.81 -6.57
CA GLY A 953 -38.26 11.46 -5.40
C GLY A 953 -37.93 9.98 -5.25
N GLY A 954 -38.01 9.22 -6.35
CA GLY A 954 -37.51 7.85 -6.55
C GLY A 954 -37.63 6.85 -5.41
N ASP A 955 -36.67 5.91 -5.38
CA ASP A 955 -36.52 4.87 -4.37
C ASP A 955 -35.50 5.22 -3.27
N ARG A 956 -34.78 6.34 -3.46
CA ARG A 956 -34.02 7.08 -2.45
C ARG A 956 -32.75 6.37 -1.99
N ASP A 957 -32.14 5.52 -2.78
CA ASP A 957 -30.82 4.95 -2.48
C ASP A 957 -29.67 5.92 -2.81
N TYR A 958 -29.89 6.86 -3.74
CA TYR A 958 -28.94 7.90 -4.17
C TYR A 958 -27.64 7.33 -4.74
N ASN A 959 -27.69 6.18 -5.38
CA ASN A 959 -26.54 5.52 -6.01
C ASN A 959 -26.79 5.23 -7.51
N ASP A 960 -27.89 5.74 -8.10
CA ASP A 960 -28.14 5.65 -9.55
C ASP A 960 -26.97 6.19 -10.37
N LEU A 961 -26.43 7.34 -9.96
CA LEU A 961 -25.15 7.87 -10.44
C LEU A 961 -24.36 8.45 -9.28
N VAL A 962 -23.20 7.90 -9.01
CA VAL A 962 -22.22 8.46 -8.08
C VAL A 962 -21.15 9.20 -8.87
N VAL A 963 -20.80 10.38 -8.38
CA VAL A 963 -19.85 11.31 -8.98
C VAL A 963 -18.81 11.66 -7.94
N GLN A 964 -17.53 11.58 -8.30
CA GLN A 964 -16.44 12.15 -7.50
C GLN A 964 -15.69 13.19 -8.32
N LEU A 965 -15.43 14.35 -7.70
CA LEU A 965 -14.53 15.38 -8.22
C LEU A 965 -13.20 15.35 -7.49
N ASP A 966 -12.12 15.42 -8.26
CA ASP A 966 -10.76 15.44 -7.72
C ASP A 966 -9.95 16.53 -8.42
N PHE A 967 -9.64 17.57 -7.64
CA PHE A 967 -9.02 18.80 -8.14
C PHE A 967 -7.48 18.78 -8.12
N THR A 968 -6.88 17.76 -7.51
CA THR A 968 -5.43 17.71 -7.28
C THR A 968 -4.77 16.60 -8.09
N SER A 969 -5.46 15.49 -8.37
CA SER A 969 -4.85 14.34 -9.03
C SER A 969 -4.32 14.60 -10.44
N ALA A 970 -4.91 15.53 -11.19
CA ALA A 970 -4.44 15.89 -12.53
C ALA A 970 -3.22 16.85 -12.55
N SER A 971 -2.67 17.17 -11.38
CA SER A 971 -1.51 18.05 -11.24
C SER A 971 -0.19 17.27 -11.35
N GLY A 972 0.88 17.97 -11.73
CA GLY A 972 2.21 17.39 -11.86
C GLY A 972 2.27 16.32 -12.95
N SER A 973 2.81 15.16 -12.62
CA SER A 973 2.97 14.01 -13.51
C SER A 973 1.69 13.17 -13.64
N GLY A 974 0.62 13.49 -12.90
CA GLY A 974 -0.67 12.82 -13.05
C GLY A 974 -0.74 11.39 -12.50
N TRP A 975 0.22 10.95 -11.69
CA TRP A 975 0.27 9.57 -11.15
C TRP A 975 -0.96 9.16 -10.32
N LEU A 976 -1.76 10.12 -9.85
CA LEU A 976 -2.99 9.86 -9.13
C LEU A 976 -4.23 9.75 -10.05
N VAL A 977 -4.05 10.00 -11.35
CA VAL A 977 -5.07 9.74 -12.37
C VAL A 977 -4.82 8.33 -12.90
N GLN A 978 -5.83 7.46 -12.82
CA GLN A 978 -5.78 6.19 -13.54
C GLN A 978 -6.14 6.52 -14.99
N ASP A 979 -5.16 6.90 -15.83
CA ASP A 979 -5.38 7.25 -17.25
C ASP A 979 -5.59 6.02 -18.15
N THR A 980 -5.46 4.82 -17.58
CA THR A 980 -5.73 3.54 -18.22
C THR A 980 -7.17 3.11 -17.95
N ALA A 981 -7.91 2.68 -18.97
CA ALA A 981 -9.01 1.74 -18.73
C ALA A 981 -8.34 0.39 -18.44
N THR A 982 -8.09 0.14 -17.16
CA THR A 982 -7.64 -1.18 -16.71
C THR A 982 -8.90 -1.96 -16.36
N GLY A 983 -9.13 -3.07 -17.06
CA GLY A 983 -9.98 -4.13 -16.57
C GLY A 983 -9.46 -4.62 -15.22
N GLY A 984 -10.36 -5.17 -14.43
CA GLY A 984 -10.04 -5.71 -13.13
C GLY A 984 -9.53 -7.15 -13.27
N ASP A 985 -10.04 -8.01 -12.38
CA ASP A 985 -9.87 -9.45 -12.53
C ASP A 985 -11.22 -10.07 -12.96
N GLY A 986 -11.18 -10.95 -13.98
CA GLY A 986 -12.31 -11.60 -14.64
C GLY A 986 -12.48 -11.13 -16.08
N ASP A 987 -13.20 -11.91 -16.90
CA ASP A 987 -13.42 -11.65 -18.33
C ASP A 987 -14.08 -10.26 -18.56
N ASP A 988 -13.27 -9.26 -18.87
CA ASP A 988 -13.69 -7.87 -19.03
C ASP A 988 -14.00 -7.55 -20.48
N VAL A 989 -14.93 -6.61 -20.69
CA VAL A 989 -15.21 -6.07 -22.02
C VAL A 989 -15.00 -4.57 -21.99
N MET A 990 -13.92 -4.12 -22.61
CA MET A 990 -13.52 -2.72 -22.68
C MET A 990 -13.71 -2.16 -24.08
N TYR A 991 -14.30 -0.99 -24.18
CA TYR A 991 -14.53 -0.34 -25.47
C TYR A 991 -13.74 0.96 -25.56
N GLY A 992 -12.84 1.00 -26.54
CA GLY A 992 -12.20 2.22 -26.99
C GLY A 992 -13.16 3.14 -27.76
N ASN A 993 -12.64 4.26 -28.22
CA ASN A 993 -13.33 5.27 -28.99
C ASN A 993 -12.39 5.87 -30.05
N ASP A 994 -12.87 6.76 -30.92
CA ASP A 994 -12.09 7.35 -32.03
C ASP A 994 -10.87 8.25 -31.61
N GLU A 995 -10.40 8.19 -30.36
CA GLU A 995 -9.21 8.88 -29.84
C GLU A 995 -8.16 7.84 -29.42
N ALA A 996 -6.87 8.21 -29.37
CA ALA A 996 -5.82 7.32 -28.84
C ALA A 996 -6.13 6.85 -27.40
N ASN A 997 -6.24 5.54 -27.20
CA ASN A 997 -6.61 4.89 -25.95
C ASN A 997 -5.44 4.11 -25.35
N SER A 998 -5.43 3.99 -24.03
CA SER A 998 -4.56 3.08 -23.31
C SER A 998 -5.42 2.18 -22.44
N MET A 999 -5.48 0.89 -22.80
CA MET A 999 -6.35 -0.10 -22.16
C MET A 999 -5.55 -1.34 -21.77
N VAL A 1000 -5.89 -1.93 -20.64
CA VAL A 1000 -5.22 -3.12 -20.10
C VAL A 1000 -6.31 -4.06 -19.58
N GLY A 1001 -6.46 -5.26 -20.12
CA GLY A 1001 -7.43 -6.29 -19.71
C GLY A 1001 -7.28 -6.64 -18.24
N GLY A 1002 -6.06 -6.94 -17.84
CA GLY A 1002 -5.75 -7.27 -16.46
C GLY A 1002 -5.67 -8.78 -16.31
N LEU A 1003 -6.54 -9.37 -15.50
CA LEU A 1003 -6.64 -10.82 -15.34
C LEU A 1003 -7.98 -11.29 -15.91
N GLY A 1004 -8.06 -12.45 -16.55
CA GLY A 1004 -9.32 -12.99 -17.10
C GLY A 1004 -9.25 -13.12 -18.62
N ASP A 1005 -10.30 -13.67 -19.23
CA ASP A 1005 -10.38 -13.79 -20.69
C ASP A 1005 -11.04 -12.50 -21.24
N ASP A 1006 -10.23 -11.50 -21.57
CA ASP A 1006 -10.70 -10.14 -21.82
C ASP A 1006 -11.07 -9.90 -23.29
N THR A 1007 -11.89 -8.89 -23.53
CA THR A 1007 -12.28 -8.43 -24.86
C THR A 1007 -12.07 -6.93 -24.97
N ILE A 1008 -11.10 -6.52 -25.80
CA ILE A 1008 -10.63 -5.14 -25.93
C ILE A 1008 -10.66 -4.66 -27.39
N PRO A 1009 -11.80 -4.14 -27.87
CA PRO A 1009 -11.86 -3.36 -29.10
C PRO A 1009 -11.36 -1.89 -28.93
N GLY A 1010 -10.24 -1.53 -29.57
CA GLY A 1010 -9.65 -0.18 -29.64
C GLY A 1010 -10.47 0.85 -30.41
N ALA A 1011 -11.10 0.41 -31.51
CA ALA A 1011 -11.95 1.20 -32.40
C ALA A 1011 -11.17 2.07 -33.39
N GLY A 1012 -10.75 3.28 -33.03
CA GLY A 1012 -9.97 4.07 -33.97
C GLY A 1012 -9.10 5.10 -33.29
N GLY A 1013 -7.97 5.46 -33.89
CA GLY A 1013 -6.93 6.20 -33.19
C GLY A 1013 -5.67 5.34 -33.10
N ASN A 1014 -4.60 5.88 -32.52
CA ASN A 1014 -3.37 5.11 -32.31
C ASN A 1014 -3.37 4.62 -30.87
N ASP A 1015 -3.76 3.38 -30.69
CA ASP A 1015 -4.06 2.78 -29.40
C ASP A 1015 -2.87 2.01 -28.82
N THR A 1016 -2.91 1.81 -27.51
CA THR A 1016 -1.99 0.92 -26.79
C THR A 1016 -2.83 -0.01 -25.93
N LEU A 1017 -2.98 -1.24 -26.40
CA LEU A 1017 -3.89 -2.23 -25.86
C LEU A 1017 -3.09 -3.41 -25.29
N TYR A 1018 -3.42 -3.81 -24.07
CA TYR A 1018 -2.87 -5.00 -23.44
C TYR A 1018 -3.99 -5.93 -23.00
N GLY A 1019 -3.96 -7.22 -23.34
CA GLY A 1019 -4.87 -8.24 -22.80
C GLY A 1019 -4.51 -8.50 -21.33
N GLY A 1020 -3.34 -9.07 -21.07
CA GLY A 1020 -2.85 -9.28 -19.72
C GLY A 1020 -2.65 -10.76 -19.43
N LEU A 1021 -3.35 -11.33 -18.46
CA LEU A 1021 -3.28 -12.77 -18.16
C LEU A 1021 -4.65 -13.41 -18.38
N GLY A 1022 -4.71 -14.48 -19.17
CA GLY A 1022 -5.95 -15.17 -19.55
C GLY A 1022 -6.05 -15.30 -21.07
N ASP A 1023 -7.05 -16.01 -21.59
CA ASP A 1023 -7.21 -16.20 -23.04
C ASP A 1023 -7.95 -14.98 -23.63
N ASP A 1024 -7.20 -14.01 -24.17
CA ASP A 1024 -7.69 -12.67 -24.48
C ASP A 1024 -8.14 -12.47 -25.95
N LEU A 1025 -9.00 -11.48 -26.19
CA LEU A 1025 -9.41 -10.96 -27.50
C LEU A 1025 -9.08 -9.46 -27.59
N VAL A 1026 -7.98 -9.11 -28.26
CA VAL A 1026 -7.52 -7.72 -28.39
C VAL A 1026 -7.53 -7.29 -29.86
N LEU A 1027 -8.22 -6.18 -30.18
CA LEU A 1027 -8.44 -5.70 -31.54
C LEU A 1027 -8.09 -4.21 -31.66
N GLY A 1028 -7.04 -3.86 -32.41
CA GLY A 1028 -6.64 -2.48 -32.70
C GLY A 1028 -7.71 -1.71 -33.50
N GLN A 1029 -8.04 -2.24 -34.68
CA GLN A 1029 -8.96 -1.67 -35.68
C GLN A 1029 -8.32 -0.53 -36.50
N ASP A 1030 -8.85 0.70 -36.51
CA ASP A 1030 -8.38 1.76 -37.41
C ASP A 1030 -7.25 2.60 -36.76
N GLY A 1031 -6.01 2.53 -37.23
CA GLY A 1031 -4.90 3.38 -36.78
C GLY A 1031 -3.56 2.65 -36.73
N ASP A 1032 -2.48 3.34 -36.33
CA ASP A 1032 -1.22 2.64 -36.07
C ASP A 1032 -1.16 2.28 -34.58
N ASP A 1033 -1.43 1.02 -34.27
CA ASP A 1033 -1.73 0.49 -32.94
C ASP A 1033 -0.59 -0.35 -32.36
N PHE A 1034 -0.57 -0.43 -31.03
CA PHE A 1034 0.15 -1.45 -30.30
C PHE A 1034 -0.85 -2.40 -29.64
N VAL A 1035 -0.77 -3.69 -29.96
CA VAL A 1035 -1.60 -4.77 -29.43
C VAL A 1035 -0.72 -5.82 -28.76
N GLY A 1036 -0.73 -5.90 -27.44
CA GLY A 1036 -0.07 -6.98 -26.69
C GLY A 1036 -1.10 -7.88 -26.03
N THR A 1037 -1.21 -9.15 -26.39
CA THR A 1037 -2.25 -10.01 -25.80
C THR A 1037 -1.85 -10.53 -24.42
N GLY A 1038 -0.59 -10.92 -24.21
CA GLY A 1038 -0.04 -11.13 -22.87
C GLY A 1038 0.28 -12.59 -22.58
N ALA A 1039 -0.38 -13.23 -21.61
CA ALA A 1039 -0.15 -14.64 -21.35
C ALA A 1039 -1.47 -15.41 -21.29
N GLY A 1040 -1.60 -16.43 -22.12
CA GLY A 1040 -2.85 -17.11 -22.43
C GLY A 1040 -2.79 -17.70 -23.83
N ASN A 1041 -3.86 -18.33 -24.30
CA ASN A 1041 -4.00 -18.66 -25.73
C ASN A 1041 -4.92 -17.62 -26.36
N ASP A 1042 -4.30 -16.62 -26.95
CA ASP A 1042 -4.96 -15.35 -27.23
C ASP A 1042 -5.38 -15.20 -28.70
N PHE A 1043 -6.20 -14.19 -28.94
CA PHE A 1043 -6.49 -13.64 -30.25
C PHE A 1043 -6.08 -12.16 -30.29
N GLY A 1044 -5.15 -11.81 -31.19
CA GLY A 1044 -4.69 -10.44 -31.44
C GLY A 1044 -4.86 -10.03 -32.91
N SER A 1045 -5.30 -8.80 -33.17
CA SER A 1045 -5.39 -8.24 -34.53
C SER A 1045 -5.06 -6.74 -34.51
N GLY A 1046 -4.14 -6.33 -35.39
CA GLY A 1046 -3.75 -4.93 -35.63
C GLY A 1046 -4.88 -4.17 -36.30
N GLY A 1047 -5.19 -4.53 -37.54
CA GLY A 1047 -6.33 -3.99 -38.28
C GLY A 1047 -5.91 -3.18 -39.50
N TRP A 1048 -6.15 -1.88 -39.48
CA TRP A 1048 -5.85 -0.97 -40.60
C TRP A 1048 -4.81 0.04 -40.13
N GLY A 1049 -3.58 -0.07 -40.65
CA GLY A 1049 -2.50 0.84 -40.30
C GLY A 1049 -1.19 0.08 -40.12
N ASN A 1050 -0.15 0.78 -39.70
CA ASN A 1050 1.15 0.16 -39.49
C ASN A 1050 1.29 -0.29 -38.02
N ASP A 1051 0.94 -1.54 -37.74
CA ASP A 1051 0.71 -2.02 -36.39
C ASP A 1051 1.88 -2.79 -35.77
N THR A 1052 1.85 -2.94 -34.45
CA THR A 1052 2.70 -3.88 -33.71
C THR A 1052 1.84 -4.80 -32.86
N VAL A 1053 1.90 -6.10 -33.13
CA VAL A 1053 1.13 -7.15 -32.46
C VAL A 1053 2.07 -8.13 -31.75
N GLU A 1054 1.89 -8.33 -30.45
CA GLU A 1054 2.71 -9.22 -29.60
C GLU A 1054 1.80 -10.24 -28.86
N GLY A 1055 2.02 -11.54 -29.07
CA GLY A 1055 1.26 -12.64 -28.45
C GLY A 1055 1.66 -12.88 -27.00
N GLY A 1056 2.95 -13.09 -26.77
CA GLY A 1056 3.53 -13.17 -25.44
C GLY A 1056 3.74 -14.62 -24.99
N ALA A 1057 2.90 -15.20 -24.14
CA ALA A 1057 3.09 -16.57 -23.67
C ALA A 1057 1.83 -17.43 -23.72
N GLY A 1058 1.84 -18.47 -24.54
CA GLY A 1058 0.83 -19.49 -24.74
C GLY A 1058 0.69 -19.74 -26.24
N ASN A 1059 -0.39 -20.37 -26.68
CA ASN A 1059 -0.55 -20.71 -28.11
C ASN A 1059 -1.51 -19.73 -28.77
N ASP A 1060 -0.96 -18.73 -29.44
CA ASP A 1060 -1.69 -17.53 -29.86
C ASP A 1060 -2.13 -17.57 -31.33
N LEU A 1061 -3.16 -16.78 -31.65
CA LEU A 1061 -3.63 -16.53 -33.01
C LEU A 1061 -3.56 -15.02 -33.31
N LEU A 1062 -2.60 -14.63 -34.14
CA LEU A 1062 -2.26 -13.22 -34.38
C LEU A 1062 -2.42 -12.82 -35.85
N PHE A 1063 -2.88 -11.59 -36.08
CA PHE A 1063 -3.05 -10.97 -37.40
C PHE A 1063 -2.44 -9.57 -37.43
N GLY A 1064 -1.58 -9.26 -38.41
CA GLY A 1064 -1.20 -7.89 -38.77
C GLY A 1064 -2.38 -7.16 -39.43
N ASP A 1065 -2.94 -7.81 -40.47
CA ASP A 1065 -4.04 -7.36 -41.33
C ASP A 1065 -3.60 -6.47 -42.53
N ASP A 1066 -3.99 -5.19 -42.60
CA ASP A 1066 -3.74 -4.32 -43.76
C ASP A 1066 -2.62 -3.30 -43.47
N ASP A 1067 -1.69 -3.10 -44.41
CA ASP A 1067 -0.49 -2.23 -44.38
C ASP A 1067 0.76 -2.90 -43.74
N ASP A 1068 1.89 -2.19 -43.59
CA ASP A 1068 3.18 -2.84 -43.21
C ASP A 1068 3.28 -3.03 -41.68
N ASP A 1069 3.21 -4.27 -41.21
CA ASP A 1069 3.06 -4.63 -39.79
C ASP A 1069 4.29 -5.31 -39.18
N ARG A 1070 4.33 -5.32 -37.84
CA ARG A 1070 5.22 -6.17 -37.05
C ARG A 1070 4.41 -7.10 -36.15
N VAL A 1071 4.60 -8.41 -36.29
CA VAL A 1071 3.90 -9.41 -35.48
C VAL A 1071 4.89 -10.39 -34.82
N ASP A 1072 4.75 -10.59 -33.52
CA ASP A 1072 5.60 -11.45 -32.70
C ASP A 1072 4.76 -12.46 -31.90
N GLY A 1073 4.95 -13.76 -32.15
CA GLY A 1073 4.22 -14.86 -31.49
C GLY A 1073 4.60 -14.98 -30.01
N GLY A 1074 5.90 -15.04 -29.72
CA GLY A 1074 6.43 -15.18 -28.37
C GLY A 1074 6.65 -16.64 -27.97
N TRP A 1075 6.13 -17.06 -26.83
CA TRP A 1075 6.38 -18.39 -26.26
C TRP A 1075 5.16 -19.29 -26.41
N GLY A 1076 5.27 -20.37 -27.19
CA GLY A 1076 4.24 -21.39 -27.34
C GLY A 1076 4.10 -21.80 -28.79
N ASP A 1077 3.10 -22.63 -29.12
CA ASP A 1077 2.90 -23.04 -30.52
C ASP A 1077 1.90 -22.08 -31.19
N ASP A 1078 2.41 -21.10 -31.93
CA ASP A 1078 1.65 -19.94 -32.42
C ASP A 1078 1.19 -20.05 -33.87
N LEU A 1079 0.16 -19.26 -34.21
CA LEU A 1079 -0.35 -19.10 -35.57
C LEU A 1079 -0.43 -17.62 -35.95
N VAL A 1080 0.51 -17.19 -36.80
CA VAL A 1080 0.74 -15.79 -37.17
C VAL A 1080 0.43 -15.53 -38.64
N TYR A 1081 -0.33 -14.47 -38.92
CA TYR A 1081 -0.66 -13.99 -40.26
C TYR A 1081 -0.19 -12.53 -40.43
N GLY A 1082 0.61 -12.24 -41.46
CA GLY A 1082 1.00 -10.88 -41.84
C GLY A 1082 -0.19 -10.13 -42.44
N GLY A 1083 -0.56 -10.46 -43.68
CA GLY A 1083 -1.76 -9.93 -44.31
C GLY A 1083 -1.46 -9.29 -45.64
N THR A 1084 -1.70 -7.99 -45.79
CA THR A 1084 -1.27 -7.24 -46.97
C THR A 1084 -0.29 -6.15 -46.56
N GLY A 1085 0.90 -6.11 -47.14
CA GLY A 1085 1.93 -5.15 -46.71
C GLY A 1085 3.29 -5.82 -46.66
N ASP A 1086 4.37 -5.06 -46.49
CA ASP A 1086 5.71 -5.63 -46.33
C ASP A 1086 5.96 -5.94 -44.83
N ASP A 1087 5.59 -7.13 -44.36
CA ASP A 1087 5.49 -7.44 -42.92
C ASP A 1087 6.80 -7.99 -42.29
N ASP A 1088 6.91 -7.88 -40.97
CA ASP A 1088 7.97 -8.49 -40.15
C ASP A 1088 7.37 -9.43 -39.09
N LEU A 1089 7.43 -10.73 -39.34
CA LEU A 1089 6.82 -11.79 -38.53
C LEU A 1089 7.88 -12.61 -37.78
N THR A 1090 7.64 -12.87 -36.49
CA THR A 1090 8.51 -13.70 -35.63
C THR A 1090 7.67 -14.73 -34.86
N GLY A 1091 8.09 -16.01 -34.83
CA GLY A 1091 7.45 -17.07 -34.04
C GLY A 1091 8.05 -17.24 -32.64
N ASP A 1092 9.35 -16.99 -32.50
CA ASP A 1092 10.11 -17.10 -31.26
C ASP A 1092 10.28 -18.52 -30.72
N ALA A 1093 9.53 -19.02 -29.73
CA ALA A 1093 9.82 -20.30 -29.08
C ALA A 1093 8.62 -21.25 -29.08
N GLY A 1094 8.64 -22.25 -29.95
CA GLY A 1094 7.62 -23.30 -30.02
C GLY A 1094 7.53 -23.93 -31.40
N THR A 1095 6.43 -24.58 -31.73
CA THR A 1095 6.20 -25.14 -33.07
C THR A 1095 5.21 -24.26 -33.81
N ASP A 1096 5.74 -23.29 -34.55
CA ASP A 1096 4.96 -22.14 -35.02
C ASP A 1096 4.51 -22.27 -36.47
N GLN A 1097 3.46 -21.51 -36.82
CA GLN A 1097 2.97 -21.38 -38.19
C GLN A 1097 2.90 -19.91 -38.59
N LEU A 1098 3.77 -19.52 -39.52
CA LEU A 1098 3.87 -18.15 -40.01
C LEU A 1098 3.41 -18.07 -41.47
N TYR A 1099 2.52 -17.12 -41.77
CA TYR A 1099 2.00 -16.86 -43.12
C TYR A 1099 2.12 -15.36 -43.44
N GLY A 1100 3.08 -15.00 -44.30
CA GLY A 1100 3.29 -13.61 -44.75
C GLY A 1100 2.12 -13.06 -45.56
N GLN A 1101 1.69 -13.83 -46.57
CA GLN A 1101 0.60 -13.51 -47.49
C GLN A 1101 0.99 -12.54 -48.61
N ASP A 1102 0.41 -11.34 -48.74
CA ASP A 1102 0.67 -10.46 -49.89
C ASP A 1102 1.70 -9.37 -49.49
N GLY A 1103 2.89 -9.35 -50.09
CA GLY A 1103 3.91 -8.32 -49.85
C GLY A 1103 5.33 -8.89 -49.81
N ASP A 1104 6.35 -8.02 -49.66
CA ASP A 1104 7.75 -8.47 -49.53
C ASP A 1104 8.11 -8.70 -48.04
N ASP A 1105 7.81 -9.89 -47.51
CA ASP A 1105 7.80 -10.17 -46.07
C ASP A 1105 9.17 -10.59 -45.50
N ARG A 1106 9.34 -10.40 -44.19
CA ARG A 1106 10.42 -10.96 -43.38
C ARG A 1106 9.84 -11.87 -42.33
N GLN A 1107 10.27 -13.13 -42.30
CA GLN A 1107 9.73 -14.13 -41.37
C GLN A 1107 10.87 -14.89 -40.67
N PHE A 1108 10.80 -14.98 -39.35
CA PHE A 1108 11.72 -15.74 -38.50
C PHE A 1108 10.95 -16.75 -37.65
N GLY A 1109 11.14 -18.06 -37.88
CA GLY A 1109 10.49 -19.16 -37.16
C GLY A 1109 10.87 -19.15 -35.69
N GLY A 1110 12.15 -19.42 -35.39
CA GLY A 1110 12.69 -19.32 -34.03
C GLY A 1110 13.18 -20.66 -33.51
N ASP A 1111 13.00 -20.95 -32.23
CA ASP A 1111 13.34 -22.24 -31.62
C ASP A 1111 12.16 -23.22 -31.76
N GLY A 1112 12.30 -24.26 -32.58
CA GLY A 1112 11.38 -25.38 -32.62
C GLY A 1112 11.17 -26.00 -34.00
N GLY A 1113 9.92 -26.27 -34.40
CA GLY A 1113 9.64 -27.12 -35.57
C GLY A 1113 8.65 -26.44 -36.48
N ASP A 1114 9.08 -25.40 -37.17
CA ASP A 1114 8.18 -24.35 -37.63
C ASP A 1114 7.71 -24.59 -39.06
N ASN A 1115 6.58 -23.98 -39.41
CA ASN A 1115 6.03 -23.98 -40.76
C ASN A 1115 5.89 -22.53 -41.24
N VAL A 1116 6.82 -22.10 -42.08
CA VAL A 1116 6.94 -20.71 -42.54
C VAL A 1116 6.57 -20.62 -44.02
N SER A 1117 5.61 -19.76 -44.34
CA SER A 1117 5.09 -19.56 -45.69
C SER A 1117 5.16 -18.08 -46.07
N GLY A 1118 5.98 -17.76 -47.07
CA GLY A 1118 6.18 -16.43 -47.65
C GLY A 1118 4.86 -15.86 -48.18
N GLY A 1119 4.48 -16.28 -49.38
CA GLY A 1119 3.19 -15.92 -49.95
C GLY A 1119 3.36 -15.38 -51.35
N ALA A 1120 3.03 -14.12 -51.57
CA ALA A 1120 3.18 -13.44 -52.84
C ALA A 1120 4.04 -12.19 -52.64
N GLY A 1121 5.22 -12.14 -53.26
CA GLY A 1121 6.19 -11.06 -53.09
C GLY A 1121 7.59 -11.65 -53.00
N ASP A 1122 8.62 -10.82 -52.87
CA ASP A 1122 10.01 -11.29 -52.76
C ASP A 1122 10.39 -11.44 -51.27
N ASP A 1123 10.19 -12.64 -50.72
CA ASP A 1123 10.23 -12.87 -49.27
C ASP A 1123 11.61 -13.24 -48.71
N LEU A 1124 11.82 -12.94 -47.42
CA LEU A 1124 12.96 -13.40 -46.63
C LEU A 1124 12.49 -14.30 -45.47
N LEU A 1125 12.79 -15.60 -45.57
CA LEU A 1125 12.39 -16.61 -44.59
C LEU A 1125 13.61 -17.21 -43.89
N ASP A 1126 13.52 -17.37 -42.57
CA ASP A 1126 14.51 -18.07 -41.75
C ASP A 1126 13.79 -18.97 -40.74
N GLY A 1127 14.01 -20.28 -40.82
CA GLY A 1127 13.36 -21.28 -39.97
C GLY A 1127 13.90 -21.31 -38.54
N GLY A 1128 15.12 -20.81 -38.29
CA GLY A 1128 15.70 -20.83 -36.96
C GLY A 1128 16.27 -22.18 -36.55
N ALA A 1129 15.75 -22.81 -35.51
CA ALA A 1129 16.33 -23.99 -34.88
C ALA A 1129 15.30 -25.09 -34.66
N GLY A 1130 15.17 -26.02 -35.61
CA GLY A 1130 14.88 -27.40 -35.28
C GLY A 1130 14.53 -28.27 -36.47
N GLN A 1131 13.26 -28.39 -36.85
CA GLN A 1131 12.88 -29.19 -38.02
C GLN A 1131 11.80 -28.45 -38.79
N ASP A 1132 12.25 -27.61 -39.71
CA ASP A 1132 11.40 -26.55 -40.22
C ASP A 1132 10.89 -26.89 -41.62
N LEU A 1133 9.71 -26.39 -41.95
CA LEU A 1133 9.06 -26.51 -43.25
C LEU A 1133 8.88 -25.12 -43.84
N LEU A 1134 9.64 -24.81 -44.90
CA LEU A 1134 9.64 -23.49 -45.52
C LEU A 1134 9.07 -23.52 -46.94
N PHE A 1135 8.16 -22.60 -47.24
CA PHE A 1135 7.62 -22.34 -48.58
C PHE A 1135 7.76 -20.85 -48.90
N GLY A 1136 8.58 -20.49 -49.89
CA GLY A 1136 8.59 -19.12 -50.40
C GLY A 1136 7.27 -18.76 -51.09
N ASN A 1137 6.75 -19.71 -51.88
CA ASN A 1137 5.59 -19.53 -52.75
C ASN A 1137 5.94 -18.55 -53.89
N ALA A 1138 5.05 -17.61 -54.23
CA ALA A 1138 5.18 -16.84 -55.47
C ALA A 1138 6.08 -15.61 -55.29
N GLY A 1139 7.33 -15.68 -55.74
CA GLY A 1139 8.28 -14.60 -55.49
C GLY A 1139 9.64 -14.85 -56.10
N ASP A 1140 10.61 -13.96 -55.86
CA ASP A 1140 12.02 -14.34 -55.92
C ASP A 1140 12.57 -14.42 -54.47
N ASP A 1141 12.38 -15.58 -53.82
CA ASP A 1141 12.50 -15.68 -52.36
C ASP A 1141 13.91 -16.06 -51.85
N ARG A 1142 14.17 -15.75 -50.57
CA ARG A 1142 15.39 -16.14 -49.87
C ARG A 1142 15.06 -16.93 -48.60
N LEU A 1143 15.41 -18.21 -48.59
CA LEU A 1143 15.08 -19.14 -47.51
C LEU A 1143 16.36 -19.61 -46.78
N THR A 1144 16.30 -19.65 -45.46
CA THR A 1144 17.35 -20.18 -44.56
C THR A 1144 16.70 -21.21 -43.64
N GLY A 1145 17.22 -22.44 -43.58
CA GLY A 1145 16.63 -23.49 -42.73
C GLY A 1145 17.08 -23.36 -41.28
N GLY A 1146 18.36 -23.04 -41.09
CA GLY A 1146 18.96 -22.86 -39.79
C GLY A 1146 19.51 -24.15 -39.19
N ALA A 1147 19.33 -24.36 -37.89
CA ALA A 1147 19.91 -25.48 -37.16
C ALA A 1147 18.94 -26.65 -37.07
N GLY A 1148 19.16 -27.71 -37.85
CA GLY A 1148 18.13 -28.73 -37.93
C GLY A 1148 18.29 -29.67 -39.11
N TRP A 1149 17.26 -30.47 -39.36
CA TRP A 1149 17.04 -30.95 -40.73
C TRP A 1149 15.72 -30.38 -41.22
N ASP A 1150 15.77 -29.73 -42.37
CA ASP A 1150 14.66 -28.89 -42.82
C ASP A 1150 14.08 -29.38 -44.14
N ILE A 1151 12.87 -28.94 -44.43
CA ILE A 1151 12.15 -29.22 -45.67
C ILE A 1151 11.86 -27.91 -46.39
N PHE A 1152 12.42 -27.72 -47.58
CA PHE A 1152 12.11 -26.58 -48.44
C PHE A 1152 11.19 -27.02 -49.57
N GLY A 1153 10.00 -26.42 -49.66
CA GLY A 1153 8.99 -26.75 -50.63
C GLY A 1153 8.91 -25.78 -51.80
N PHE A 1154 8.76 -26.32 -53.01
CA PHE A 1154 8.67 -25.55 -54.25
C PHE A 1154 7.59 -26.10 -55.20
N GLY A 1155 6.82 -25.20 -55.78
CA GLY A 1155 5.69 -25.40 -56.69
C GLY A 1155 5.84 -24.65 -58.02
N PRO A 1156 4.89 -24.81 -58.95
CA PRO A 1156 4.88 -24.06 -60.20
C PRO A 1156 4.42 -22.62 -59.97
N GLY A 1157 5.19 -21.65 -60.45
CA GLY A 1157 4.90 -20.23 -60.27
C GLY A 1157 5.67 -19.58 -59.12
N ASP A 1158 6.54 -20.34 -58.47
CA ASP A 1158 7.30 -19.90 -57.31
C ASP A 1158 8.50 -19.00 -57.67
N GLY A 1159 8.82 -18.81 -58.96
CA GLY A 1159 9.85 -17.83 -59.36
C GLY A 1159 11.29 -18.25 -59.07
N VAL A 1160 12.16 -17.32 -58.66
CA VAL A 1160 13.61 -17.53 -58.58
C VAL A 1160 14.12 -17.49 -57.13
N ASP A 1161 14.13 -18.67 -56.52
CA ASP A 1161 14.43 -18.82 -55.09
C ASP A 1161 15.88 -19.16 -54.78
N VAL A 1162 16.29 -18.80 -53.56
CA VAL A 1162 17.62 -19.08 -53.02
C VAL A 1162 17.52 -19.71 -51.63
N VAL A 1163 18.04 -20.92 -51.47
CA VAL A 1163 18.29 -21.53 -50.16
C VAL A 1163 19.74 -21.28 -49.75
N THR A 1164 19.95 -20.69 -48.57
CA THR A 1164 21.23 -20.09 -48.18
C THR A 1164 22.19 -21.06 -47.46
N ASP A 1165 21.67 -22.10 -46.80
CA ASP A 1165 22.43 -22.95 -45.87
C ASP A 1165 22.19 -24.46 -46.01
N PHE A 1166 21.61 -24.90 -47.14
CA PHE A 1166 21.24 -26.30 -47.40
C PHE A 1166 22.33 -27.35 -47.06
N THR A 1167 21.98 -28.28 -46.18
CA THR A 1167 22.83 -29.37 -45.68
C THR A 1167 22.56 -30.68 -46.43
N ALA A 1168 23.43 -31.01 -47.38
CA ALA A 1168 23.24 -32.18 -48.25
C ALA A 1168 23.44 -33.57 -47.58
N GLY A 1169 23.95 -33.68 -46.36
CA GLY A 1169 24.17 -34.99 -45.75
C GLY A 1169 24.70 -34.98 -44.32
N GLY A 1170 24.32 -36.00 -43.56
CA GLY A 1170 24.54 -36.04 -42.12
C GLY A 1170 23.27 -36.54 -41.42
N PRO A 1171 23.23 -36.55 -40.07
CA PRO A 1171 21.98 -36.74 -39.33
C PRO A 1171 21.01 -35.56 -39.46
N GLU A 1172 21.53 -34.37 -39.79
CA GLU A 1172 20.85 -33.10 -40.01
C GLU A 1172 20.85 -32.80 -41.53
N ALA A 1173 20.22 -33.65 -42.34
CA ALA A 1173 20.29 -33.51 -43.80
C ALA A 1173 18.95 -33.01 -44.35
N ASP A 1174 19.00 -31.89 -45.06
CA ASP A 1174 17.80 -31.20 -45.55
C ASP A 1174 17.21 -31.88 -46.78
N VAL A 1175 15.95 -31.56 -47.01
CA VAL A 1175 15.09 -32.15 -48.02
C VAL A 1175 14.45 -31.05 -48.87
N ILE A 1176 14.56 -31.20 -50.19
CA ILE A 1176 13.80 -30.38 -51.15
C ILE A 1176 12.55 -31.14 -51.56
N ALA A 1177 11.39 -30.50 -51.45
CA ALA A 1177 10.09 -31.04 -51.86
C ALA A 1177 9.55 -30.28 -53.09
N PHE A 1178 9.56 -30.94 -54.26
CA PHE A 1178 8.92 -30.40 -55.46
C PHE A 1178 7.45 -30.82 -55.51
N ASN A 1179 6.55 -29.96 -55.05
CA ASN A 1179 5.13 -30.26 -54.76
C ASN A 1179 4.23 -30.42 -56.00
N ASN A 1180 4.81 -30.66 -57.17
CA ASN A 1180 4.13 -30.85 -58.45
C ASN A 1180 4.61 -32.10 -59.23
N GLY A 1181 5.52 -32.90 -58.65
CA GLY A 1181 6.13 -34.04 -59.36
C GLY A 1181 7.06 -33.62 -60.50
N ALA A 1182 7.73 -32.46 -60.40
CA ALA A 1182 8.68 -31.95 -61.40
C ALA A 1182 9.75 -32.98 -61.78
N PHE A 1183 10.14 -33.82 -60.82
CA PHE A 1183 11.13 -34.88 -61.01
C PHE A 1183 10.64 -36.20 -60.42
N ALA A 1184 10.92 -37.29 -61.13
CA ALA A 1184 10.59 -38.65 -60.69
C ALA A 1184 11.72 -39.33 -59.90
N ASP A 1185 12.95 -38.83 -60.01
CA ASP A 1185 14.13 -39.34 -59.31
C ASP A 1185 15.28 -38.30 -59.29
N LEU A 1186 16.34 -38.61 -58.54
CA LEU A 1186 17.54 -37.77 -58.42
C LEU A 1186 18.23 -37.54 -59.77
N ALA A 1187 18.16 -38.51 -60.71
CA ALA A 1187 18.79 -38.35 -62.01
C ALA A 1187 18.10 -37.25 -62.83
N GLY A 1188 16.78 -37.09 -62.67
CA GLY A 1188 16.01 -35.97 -63.21
C GLY A 1188 16.47 -34.61 -62.67
N VAL A 1189 16.59 -34.49 -61.34
CA VAL A 1189 17.06 -33.26 -60.67
C VAL A 1189 18.47 -32.90 -61.14
N LEU A 1190 19.40 -33.85 -61.13
CA LEU A 1190 20.79 -33.61 -61.53
C LEU A 1190 20.91 -33.23 -63.02
N ALA A 1191 20.05 -33.77 -63.88
CA ALA A 1191 20.01 -33.40 -65.30
C ALA A 1191 19.48 -31.97 -65.55
N ALA A 1192 18.61 -31.49 -64.67
CA ALA A 1192 18.11 -30.11 -64.68
C ALA A 1192 19.00 -29.11 -63.93
N SER A 1193 19.99 -29.62 -63.19
CA SER A 1193 20.93 -28.81 -62.42
C SER A 1193 22.14 -28.33 -63.23
N ARG A 1194 22.68 -27.17 -62.87
CA ARG A 1194 23.96 -26.65 -63.36
C ARG A 1194 24.75 -26.06 -62.19
N GLN A 1195 26.04 -26.36 -62.14
CA GLN A 1195 26.92 -25.76 -61.12
C GLN A 1195 27.37 -24.37 -61.58
N GLU A 1196 27.16 -23.36 -60.74
CA GLU A 1196 27.62 -21.98 -60.95
C GLU A 1196 28.54 -21.55 -59.81
N GLY A 1197 29.85 -21.66 -60.02
CA GLY A 1197 30.81 -21.38 -58.96
C GLY A 1197 30.68 -22.36 -57.79
N ALA A 1198 30.38 -21.85 -56.59
CA ALA A 1198 30.15 -22.67 -55.39
C ALA A 1198 28.70 -23.19 -55.29
N ASP A 1199 27.77 -22.61 -56.06
CA ASP A 1199 26.33 -22.80 -55.90
C ASP A 1199 25.77 -23.77 -56.95
N LEU A 1200 24.66 -24.44 -56.61
CA LEU A 1200 23.94 -25.33 -57.51
C LEU A 1200 22.61 -24.71 -57.92
N VAL A 1201 22.38 -24.55 -59.22
CA VAL A 1201 21.15 -23.98 -59.77
C VAL A 1201 20.32 -25.07 -60.42
N ILE A 1202 19.05 -25.21 -60.04
CA ILE A 1202 18.11 -26.26 -60.49
C ILE A 1202 16.91 -25.59 -61.15
N ALA A 1203 16.65 -25.87 -62.42
CA ALA A 1203 15.43 -25.40 -63.10
C ALA A 1203 14.33 -26.48 -63.00
N TYR A 1204 13.20 -26.17 -62.38
CA TYR A 1204 12.15 -27.15 -62.09
C TYR A 1204 10.77 -26.80 -62.66
N GLY A 1205 10.62 -25.63 -63.29
CA GLY A 1205 9.38 -25.18 -63.90
C GLY A 1205 9.58 -24.18 -65.04
N ALA A 1206 8.49 -23.54 -65.48
CA ALA A 1206 8.49 -22.64 -66.64
C ALA A 1206 8.81 -21.20 -66.22
N GLY A 1207 10.05 -20.95 -65.83
CA GLY A 1207 10.47 -19.69 -65.21
C GLY A 1207 11.07 -19.94 -63.82
N ASP A 1208 10.67 -21.05 -63.19
CA ASP A 1208 11.01 -21.37 -61.80
C ASP A 1208 12.43 -21.96 -61.67
N VAL A 1209 13.23 -21.39 -60.76
CA VAL A 1209 14.65 -21.70 -60.57
C VAL A 1209 15.00 -21.68 -59.08
N LEU A 1210 15.58 -22.78 -58.59
CA LEU A 1210 16.08 -22.90 -57.22
C LEU A 1210 17.61 -22.83 -57.22
N THR A 1211 18.18 -21.95 -56.41
CA THR A 1211 19.62 -21.89 -56.15
C THR A 1211 19.93 -22.40 -54.74
N LEU A 1212 20.71 -23.46 -54.64
CA LEU A 1212 21.28 -23.92 -53.38
C LEU A 1212 22.68 -23.32 -53.21
N GLN A 1213 22.84 -22.40 -52.27
CA GLN A 1213 24.12 -21.72 -52.05
C GLN A 1213 25.17 -22.66 -51.46
N ASN A 1214 26.40 -22.59 -51.98
CA ASN A 1214 27.55 -23.38 -51.54
C ASN A 1214 27.39 -24.92 -51.62
N VAL A 1215 26.38 -25.42 -52.34
CA VAL A 1215 26.16 -26.86 -52.53
C VAL A 1215 26.79 -27.35 -53.83
N GLN A 1216 27.44 -28.51 -53.76
CA GLN A 1216 28.02 -29.18 -54.94
C GLN A 1216 27.11 -30.33 -55.39
N ALA A 1217 26.82 -30.44 -56.69
CA ALA A 1217 25.94 -31.49 -57.22
C ALA A 1217 26.31 -32.92 -56.78
N GLY A 1218 27.61 -33.18 -56.55
CA GLY A 1218 28.12 -34.49 -56.13
C GLY A 1218 27.89 -34.86 -54.66
N THR A 1219 27.45 -33.93 -53.81
CA THR A 1219 27.14 -34.19 -52.40
C THR A 1219 25.70 -34.60 -52.18
N LEU A 1220 24.82 -34.39 -53.17
CA LEU A 1220 23.40 -34.71 -53.09
C LEU A 1220 23.13 -36.21 -53.26
N SER A 1221 22.10 -36.69 -52.55
CA SER A 1221 21.61 -38.06 -52.61
C SER A 1221 20.09 -38.10 -52.77
N ALA A 1222 19.51 -39.28 -53.01
CA ALA A 1222 18.07 -39.43 -53.11
C ALA A 1222 17.34 -39.15 -51.78
N ALA A 1223 18.06 -39.09 -50.65
CA ALA A 1223 17.48 -38.74 -49.36
C ALA A 1223 17.22 -37.22 -49.22
N ASN A 1224 17.88 -36.39 -50.02
CA ASN A 1224 17.72 -34.93 -50.00
C ASN A 1224 16.50 -34.43 -50.79
N PHE A 1225 15.67 -35.33 -51.28
CA PHE A 1225 14.54 -35.00 -52.14
C PHE A 1225 13.36 -35.89 -51.81
N THR A 1226 12.16 -35.30 -51.79
CA THR A 1226 10.92 -36.08 -51.90
C THR A 1226 10.52 -36.11 -53.37
N PHE A 1227 10.32 -37.32 -53.90
CA PHE A 1227 9.82 -37.55 -55.26
C PHE A 1227 8.36 -38.00 -55.16
N ALA A 1228 7.45 -37.26 -55.79
CA ALA A 1228 6.03 -37.61 -55.87
C ALA A 1228 5.75 -38.71 -56.92
#